data_AF-A0A816AAY2-F1
#
_entry.id   AF-A0A816AAY2-F1
#
_cell.length_a   1.000
_cell.length_b   1.000
_cell.length_c   1.000
_cell.angle_alpha   90.00
_cell.angle_beta   90.00
_cell.angle_gamma   90.00
#
_symmetry.space_group_name_H-M   'P 1'
#
loop_
_entity.id
_entity.type
_entity.pdbx_description
1 polymer ?
#
loop_
_entity_poly.entity_id
_entity_poly.type
_entity_poly.pdbx_seq_one_letter_code
_entity_poly.pdbx_strand_id
1 'polypeptide(L)'
;MLRVCYITNWSRYRSGEAKFEIEFIDPFMCSHIIYAYAIIDDHKPEIVPVQKDDLEHYRELALLKKSNPNLKILIRLGGKISLYTRFLRHPNMAAQIVRSLIWFMATHSFDGVDIALEFADADVPEDKAALTTLLEELGKQRRLMHRTIITLTAAPFVENLLKVYDIRKIESLVNYINLMTFDFYGPWDEKTGIFAPLFHQPYQLETESLRNVDGLVKLWLSLGIPREKLIIGIPAYGRSFSLSTEQKGLHAPTNGPGHPGRYTKTKGFLSYYEVCEKGQSQNWQRVWLDSEKGWYMTSDDQWISYEDVDSAALKAQYAKAEQLGGIFIWSIDNDEFSGFFCNTEPFPITRQVFSTLNLPLPETSSRTIAIHQRIPSIIGSPTNTPTVRFVNVQAQTTPPPAIIPNNLQQLLNALSILSGTTRYTPILESSSSSAAPPPPPVAHQTYNAEQICSRHQAGRNGIYGDRRNCSIFYFCEGDDLNALRYHIFFCPPGLEFSMEACTCDWPTGRSCHTTSDTFCVSHASPATTTTTTTPIPPTYPTNIPQSAMIALNGLGQLLGTSGSSSPIFDCNGRRSGLYRDMYDCTKFYFCTTNNQPSDGTLLRYDFICPTNYAFSMTTCRCELGQSHTCHTLTKTDCLLL
;
A
#
# COMPACT_ATOMS: atom_id res chain seq x y z
N MET A 1 1.08 4.70 -14.64
CA MET A 1 0.41 5.62 -13.72
C MET A 1 -0.04 4.85 -12.49
N LEU A 2 0.02 5.45 -11.30
CA LEU A 2 -0.45 4.84 -10.06
C LEU A 2 -1.98 4.84 -9.98
N ARG A 3 -2.51 3.75 -9.42
CA ARG A 3 -3.91 3.57 -9.02
C ARG A 3 -3.95 3.48 -7.50
N VAL A 4 -4.37 4.54 -6.82
CA VAL A 4 -4.28 4.64 -5.35
C VAL A 4 -5.69 4.68 -4.75
N CYS A 5 -5.90 3.97 -3.64
CA CYS A 5 -7.20 3.82 -3.01
C CYS A 5 -7.09 4.19 -1.52
N TYR A 6 -7.79 5.25 -1.09
CA TYR A 6 -7.95 5.51 0.34
C TYR A 6 -9.10 4.68 0.91
N ILE A 7 -8.90 4.17 2.13
CA ILE A 7 -9.92 3.52 2.97
C ILE A 7 -9.94 4.29 4.29
N THR A 8 -11.13 4.55 4.84
CA THR A 8 -11.29 5.21 6.15
C THR A 8 -11.70 4.20 7.22
N ASN A 9 -11.02 4.15 8.37
CA ASN A 9 -11.33 3.17 9.43
C ASN A 9 -12.76 3.33 9.98
N TRP A 10 -13.22 4.59 10.08
CA TRP A 10 -14.57 4.91 10.55
C TRP A 10 -15.71 4.45 9.63
N SER A 11 -15.43 4.03 8.38
CA SER A 11 -16.44 3.49 7.47
C SER A 11 -17.06 2.17 7.97
N ARG A 12 -16.34 1.39 8.79
CA ARG A 12 -16.85 0.15 9.40
C ARG A 12 -17.89 0.37 10.51
N TYR A 13 -18.04 1.61 10.99
CA TYR A 13 -19.05 1.99 11.98
C TYR A 13 -20.33 2.57 11.36
N ARG A 14 -20.42 2.61 10.02
CA ARG A 14 -21.67 2.91 9.31
C ARG A 14 -22.68 1.77 9.48
N SER A 15 -23.96 2.08 9.34
CA SER A 15 -25.07 1.18 9.70
C SER A 15 -25.75 0.54 8.49
N GLY A 16 -25.91 -0.79 8.50
CA GLY A 16 -26.51 -1.56 7.40
C GLY A 16 -25.56 -1.68 6.21
N GLU A 17 -26.11 -1.75 4.99
CA GLU A 17 -25.38 -1.93 3.73
C GLU A 17 -24.24 -0.91 3.47
N ALA A 18 -24.22 0.20 4.19
CA ALA A 18 -23.16 1.21 4.12
C ALA A 18 -21.92 0.88 4.97
N LYS A 19 -21.92 -0.24 5.70
CA LYS A 19 -20.80 -0.73 6.50
C LYS A 19 -19.71 -1.30 5.58
N PHE A 20 -18.57 -0.62 5.52
CA PHE A 20 -17.44 -1.05 4.71
C PHE A 20 -16.45 -1.89 5.54
N GLU A 21 -16.00 -3.01 4.99
CA GLU A 21 -14.98 -3.91 5.56
C GLU A 21 -13.96 -4.28 4.45
N ILE A 22 -12.79 -4.80 4.84
CA ILE A 22 -11.70 -5.09 3.88
C ILE A 22 -12.08 -6.17 2.85
N GLU A 23 -13.07 -7.02 3.15
CA GLU A 23 -13.56 -8.09 2.27
C GLU A 23 -14.11 -7.59 0.91
N PHE A 24 -14.60 -6.35 0.82
CA PHE A 24 -15.07 -5.78 -0.46
C PHE A 24 -13.93 -5.48 -1.45
N ILE A 25 -12.67 -5.52 -1.02
CA ILE A 25 -11.55 -5.00 -1.81
C ILE A 25 -10.95 -6.08 -2.71
N ASP A 26 -11.19 -5.96 -4.02
CA ASP A 26 -10.43 -6.63 -5.07
C ASP A 26 -8.93 -6.26 -4.97
N PRO A 27 -8.02 -7.21 -4.66
CA PRO A 27 -6.59 -6.93 -4.51
C PRO A 27 -5.90 -6.40 -5.77
N PHE A 28 -6.53 -6.50 -6.94
CA PHE A 28 -6.00 -6.08 -8.24
C PHE A 28 -6.63 -4.77 -8.76
N MET A 29 -7.71 -4.28 -8.15
CA MET A 29 -8.32 -2.99 -8.49
C MET A 29 -7.36 -1.83 -8.19
N CYS A 30 -6.73 -1.86 -7.03
CA CYS A 30 -5.77 -0.85 -6.58
C CYS A 30 -4.32 -1.30 -6.90
N SER A 31 -3.41 -0.34 -7.12
CA SER A 31 -1.95 -0.61 -7.07
C SER A 31 -1.37 -0.30 -5.69
N HIS A 32 -1.92 0.72 -5.05
CA HIS A 32 -1.59 1.17 -3.71
C HIS A 32 -2.89 1.34 -2.92
N ILE A 33 -2.93 0.85 -1.70
CA ILE A 33 -3.96 1.16 -0.70
C ILE A 33 -3.33 2.06 0.36
N ILE A 34 -4.07 3.06 0.81
CA ILE A 34 -3.66 3.94 1.91
C ILE A 34 -4.77 3.93 2.97
N TYR A 35 -4.47 3.35 4.12
CA TYR A 35 -5.44 3.22 5.22
C TYR A 35 -5.41 4.46 6.11
N ALA A 36 -6.56 5.12 6.28
CA ALA A 36 -6.73 6.29 7.12
C ALA A 36 -7.38 5.91 8.46
N TYR A 37 -6.71 6.05 9.60
CA TYR A 37 -5.35 6.55 9.82
C TYR A 37 -4.78 6.08 11.17
N ALA A 38 -3.47 6.22 11.34
CA ALA A 38 -2.79 6.17 12.64
C ALA A 38 -2.45 7.59 13.11
N ILE A 39 -2.18 7.75 14.40
CA ILE A 39 -1.83 9.05 15.03
C ILE A 39 -0.57 8.92 15.89
N ILE A 40 0.01 10.06 16.24
CA ILE A 40 0.92 10.19 17.37
C ILE A 40 0.11 10.32 18.67
N ASP A 41 0.63 9.73 19.76
CA ASP A 41 0.01 9.78 21.10
C ASP A 41 0.02 11.19 21.70
N ASP A 42 -1.05 11.54 22.46
CA ASP A 42 -1.25 12.88 23.03
C ASP A 42 -0.26 13.25 24.15
N HIS A 43 0.53 12.28 24.65
CA HIS A 43 1.47 12.44 25.75
C HIS A 43 2.89 11.94 25.43
N LYS A 44 3.07 11.10 24.42
CA LYS A 44 4.34 10.48 24.05
C LYS A 44 4.70 10.62 22.55
N PRO A 45 5.99 10.55 22.17
CA PRO A 45 6.43 10.47 20.78
C PRO A 45 6.24 9.06 20.17
N GLU A 46 5.10 8.42 20.43
CA GLU A 46 4.76 7.05 20.00
C GLU A 46 3.63 7.08 18.95
N ILE A 47 3.72 6.27 17.90
CA ILE A 47 2.66 6.09 16.89
C ILE A 47 1.73 4.94 17.31
N VAL A 48 0.42 5.21 17.30
CA VAL A 48 -0.63 4.33 17.80
C VAL A 48 -1.80 4.23 16.80
N PRO A 49 -2.56 3.11 16.79
CA PRO A 49 -3.81 3.05 16.05
C PRO A 49 -4.85 3.98 16.71
N VAL A 50 -5.85 4.43 15.95
CA VAL A 50 -6.91 5.30 16.48
C VAL A 50 -7.93 4.46 17.27
N GLN A 51 -8.18 3.22 16.84
CA GLN A 51 -9.06 2.26 17.51
C GLN A 51 -8.36 0.90 17.69
N LYS A 52 -8.77 0.13 18.71
CA LYS A 52 -8.16 -1.19 18.99
C LYS A 52 -8.43 -2.22 17.90
N ASP A 53 -9.56 -2.06 17.21
CA ASP A 53 -10.01 -2.93 16.12
C ASP A 53 -9.43 -2.53 14.75
N ASP A 54 -8.74 -1.38 14.62
CA ASP A 54 -7.89 -1.09 13.44
C ASP A 54 -6.88 -2.24 13.20
N LEU A 55 -6.43 -2.89 14.28
CA LEU A 55 -5.50 -4.03 14.26
C LEU A 55 -6.07 -5.25 13.51
N GLU A 56 -7.39 -5.35 13.35
CA GLU A 56 -8.05 -6.39 12.55
C GLU A 56 -7.87 -6.07 11.06
N HIS A 57 -8.31 -4.88 10.63
CA HIS A 57 -8.12 -4.36 9.28
C HIS A 57 -6.66 -4.39 8.82
N TYR A 58 -5.70 -4.08 9.71
CA TYR A 58 -4.27 -4.15 9.38
C TYR A 58 -3.83 -5.57 8.98
N ARG A 59 -4.38 -6.61 9.63
CA ARG A 59 -4.09 -8.02 9.30
C ARG A 59 -4.77 -8.41 7.99
N GLU A 60 -6.03 -8.05 7.80
CA GLU A 60 -6.80 -8.32 6.58
C GLU A 60 -6.14 -7.68 5.34
N LEU A 61 -5.74 -6.41 5.45
CA LEU A 61 -4.97 -5.72 4.43
C LEU A 61 -3.66 -6.46 4.12
N ALA A 62 -2.91 -6.88 5.13
CA ALA A 62 -1.70 -7.68 4.92
C ALA A 62 -1.97 -9.03 4.22
N LEU A 63 -3.16 -9.62 4.40
CA LEU A 63 -3.59 -10.83 3.67
C LEU A 63 -3.89 -10.55 2.19
N LEU A 64 -4.36 -9.37 1.79
CA LEU A 64 -4.57 -9.02 0.37
C LEU A 64 -3.28 -9.16 -0.46
N LYS A 65 -2.11 -8.92 0.16
CA LYS A 65 -0.79 -9.11 -0.48
C LYS A 65 -0.41 -10.57 -0.75
N LYS A 66 -1.13 -11.55 -0.18
CA LYS A 66 -1.00 -12.97 -0.58
C LYS A 66 -1.60 -13.22 -1.96
N SER A 67 -2.72 -12.55 -2.27
CA SER A 67 -3.39 -12.62 -3.57
C SER A 67 -2.67 -11.77 -4.62
N ASN A 68 -2.25 -10.56 -4.25
CA ASN A 68 -1.48 -9.66 -5.12
C ASN A 68 -0.18 -9.17 -4.44
N PRO A 69 0.96 -9.88 -4.60
CA PRO A 69 2.25 -9.45 -4.04
C PRO A 69 2.78 -8.08 -4.55
N ASN A 70 2.25 -7.61 -5.69
CA ASN A 70 2.61 -6.30 -6.23
C ASN A 70 1.87 -5.15 -5.53
N LEU A 71 0.73 -5.41 -4.89
CA LEU A 71 -0.03 -4.44 -4.10
C LEU A 71 0.85 -3.82 -3.00
N LYS A 72 0.79 -2.50 -2.84
CA LYS A 72 1.47 -1.77 -1.77
C LYS A 72 0.43 -1.19 -0.82
N ILE A 73 0.66 -1.28 0.48
CA ILE A 73 -0.28 -0.84 1.50
C ILE A 73 0.46 0.10 2.45
N LEU A 74 -0.02 1.33 2.53
CA LEU A 74 0.54 2.40 3.35
C LEU A 74 -0.39 2.71 4.51
N ILE A 75 0.17 3.09 5.65
CA ILE A 75 -0.59 3.73 6.73
C ILE A 75 -0.58 5.24 6.52
N ARG A 76 -1.74 5.91 6.61
CA ARG A 76 -1.79 7.38 6.69
C ARG A 76 -1.50 7.79 8.12
N LEU A 77 -0.53 8.68 8.31
CA LEU A 77 -0.24 9.32 9.60
C LEU A 77 -0.91 10.69 9.63
N GLY A 78 -1.90 10.84 10.51
CA GLY A 78 -2.77 12.02 10.59
C GLY A 78 -2.67 12.81 11.89
N GLY A 79 -3.71 13.60 12.17
CA GLY A 79 -3.81 14.46 13.35
C GLY A 79 -3.14 15.82 13.17
N LYS A 80 -3.29 16.68 14.19
CA LYS A 80 -2.91 18.09 14.16
C LYS A 80 -1.39 18.28 14.19
N ILE A 81 -0.87 19.06 13.23
CA ILE A 81 0.57 19.36 13.12
C ILE A 81 1.15 19.91 14.44
N SER A 82 0.39 20.73 15.17
CA SER A 82 0.82 21.35 16.42
C SER A 82 1.16 20.34 17.53
N LEU A 83 0.59 19.12 17.49
CA LEU A 83 0.96 18.01 18.39
C LEU A 83 2.38 17.50 18.08
N TYR A 84 2.71 17.34 16.79
CA TYR A 84 4.06 17.00 16.34
C TYR A 84 5.04 18.14 16.67
N THR A 85 4.67 19.40 16.38
CA THR A 85 5.47 20.59 16.69
C THR A 85 5.81 20.68 18.18
N ARG A 86 4.87 20.35 19.07
CA ARG A 86 5.08 20.29 20.53
C ARG A 86 6.21 19.33 20.90
N PHE A 87 6.26 18.13 20.32
CA PHE A 87 7.36 17.19 20.54
C PHE A 87 8.65 17.61 19.84
N LEU A 88 8.58 18.04 18.57
CA LEU A 88 9.73 18.36 17.73
C LEU A 88 10.53 19.58 18.19
N ARG A 89 9.99 20.41 19.11
CA ARG A 89 10.72 21.43 19.87
C ARG A 89 11.82 20.85 20.79
N HIS A 90 11.77 19.56 21.14
CA HIS A 90 12.77 18.91 21.99
C HIS A 90 13.78 18.09 21.18
N PRO A 91 15.08 18.10 21.55
CA PRO A 91 16.11 17.39 20.82
C PRO A 91 15.86 15.88 20.78
N ASN A 92 16.23 15.25 19.66
CA ASN A 92 16.06 13.82 19.37
C ASN A 92 14.62 13.31 19.23
N MET A 93 13.57 14.13 19.48
CA MET A 93 12.18 13.66 19.36
C MET A 93 11.81 13.23 17.94
N ALA A 94 12.31 13.91 16.91
CA ALA A 94 12.12 13.51 15.52
C ALA A 94 12.53 12.04 15.29
N ALA A 95 13.72 11.67 15.80
CA ALA A 95 14.25 10.32 15.65
C ALA A 95 13.45 9.28 16.45
N GLN A 96 12.81 9.66 17.56
CA GLN A 96 11.93 8.78 18.34
C GLN A 96 10.59 8.55 17.62
N ILE A 97 9.94 9.62 17.14
CA ILE A 97 8.68 9.54 16.37
C ILE A 97 8.88 8.67 15.13
N VAL A 98 9.95 8.93 14.36
CA VAL A 98 10.28 8.13 13.15
C VAL A 98 10.60 6.68 13.50
N ARG A 99 11.34 6.42 14.58
CA ARG A 99 11.61 5.03 15.03
C ARG A 99 10.34 4.30 15.47
N SER A 100 9.40 4.99 16.12
CA SER A 100 8.10 4.43 16.50
C SER A 100 7.27 4.10 15.26
N LEU A 101 7.22 5.01 14.28
CA LEU A 101 6.56 4.79 12.97
C LEU A 101 7.18 3.61 12.20
N ILE A 102 8.51 3.46 12.19
CA ILE A 102 9.20 2.32 11.58
C ILE A 102 8.79 1.00 12.23
N TRP A 103 8.73 0.97 13.57
CA TRP A 103 8.29 -0.21 14.31
C TRP A 103 6.82 -0.53 14.04
N PHE A 104 5.94 0.48 14.04
CA PHE A 104 4.53 0.35 13.70
C PHE A 104 4.32 -0.23 12.29
N MET A 105 5.00 0.31 11.27
CA MET A 105 4.93 -0.19 9.90
C MET A 105 5.40 -1.65 9.80
N ALA A 106 6.50 -2.00 10.46
CA ALA A 106 7.02 -3.37 10.46
C ALA A 106 6.07 -4.36 11.17
N THR A 107 5.59 -4.02 12.36
CA THR A 107 4.66 -4.86 13.16
C THR A 107 3.32 -5.08 12.44
N HIS A 108 2.86 -4.11 11.65
CA HIS A 108 1.59 -4.19 10.91
C HIS A 108 1.74 -4.45 9.40
N SER A 109 2.95 -4.84 8.95
CA SER A 109 3.25 -5.23 7.56
C SER A 109 2.94 -4.15 6.49
N PHE A 110 3.03 -2.86 6.83
CA PHE A 110 2.87 -1.76 5.88
C PHE A 110 4.14 -1.60 5.01
N ASP A 111 3.95 -1.32 3.72
CA ASP A 111 5.02 -1.04 2.75
C ASP A 111 5.45 0.44 2.75
N GLY A 112 4.75 1.31 3.50
CA GLY A 112 5.01 2.74 3.52
C GLY A 112 4.09 3.58 4.42
N VAL A 113 4.30 4.89 4.37
CA VAL A 113 3.54 5.89 5.11
C VAL A 113 3.09 7.04 4.21
N ASP A 114 1.86 7.52 4.42
CA ASP A 114 1.31 8.75 3.85
C ASP A 114 1.17 9.81 4.93
N ILE A 115 2.02 10.84 4.88
CA ILE A 115 2.00 11.94 5.85
C ILE A 115 0.88 12.92 5.48
N ALA A 116 -0.05 13.17 6.39
CA ALA A 116 -1.24 13.97 6.12
C ALA A 116 -1.73 14.73 7.36
N LEU A 117 -0.95 15.74 7.76
CA LEU A 117 -1.14 16.45 9.03
C LEU A 117 -2.07 17.66 8.88
N GLU A 118 -2.94 17.86 9.87
CA GLU A 118 -3.93 18.95 9.89
C GLU A 118 -3.29 20.25 10.37
N PHE A 119 -3.35 21.31 9.57
CA PHE A 119 -2.90 22.66 9.92
C PHE A 119 -4.09 23.47 10.45
N ALA A 120 -3.98 23.97 11.68
CA ALA A 120 -5.05 24.77 12.31
C ALA A 120 -5.05 26.24 11.85
N ASP A 121 -3.86 26.75 11.54
CA ASP A 121 -3.60 28.03 10.87
C ASP A 121 -2.39 27.81 9.95
N ALA A 122 -2.32 28.55 8.84
CA ALA A 122 -1.17 28.52 7.94
C ALA A 122 -0.05 29.47 8.37
N ASP A 123 -0.33 30.48 9.20
CA ASP A 123 0.65 31.49 9.66
C ASP A 123 1.43 31.05 10.93
N VAL A 124 1.66 29.74 11.10
CA VAL A 124 2.52 29.17 12.17
C VAL A 124 3.83 28.62 11.56
N PRO A 125 4.94 29.38 11.58
CA PRO A 125 6.20 28.97 10.94
C PRO A 125 6.79 27.68 11.51
N GLU A 126 6.59 27.42 12.81
CA GLU A 126 7.03 26.21 13.50
C GLU A 126 6.37 24.95 12.94
N ASP A 127 5.12 25.03 12.46
CA ASP A 127 4.37 23.88 11.96
C ASP A 127 4.87 23.44 10.57
N LYS A 128 5.25 24.40 9.71
CA LYS A 128 5.99 24.12 8.47
C LYS A 128 7.38 23.53 8.75
N ALA A 129 8.08 24.06 9.75
CA ALA A 129 9.38 23.53 10.16
C ALA A 129 9.26 22.10 10.73
N ALA A 130 8.20 21.81 11.48
CA ALA A 130 7.91 20.50 12.04
C ALA A 130 7.65 19.44 10.96
N LEU A 131 6.78 19.72 9.99
CA LEU A 131 6.55 18.83 8.84
C LEU A 131 7.84 18.55 8.07
N THR A 132 8.63 19.59 7.81
CA THR A 132 9.92 19.48 7.10
C THR A 132 10.90 18.60 7.90
N THR A 133 11.00 18.81 9.21
CA THR A 133 11.89 18.05 10.11
C THR A 133 11.51 16.56 10.16
N LEU A 134 10.21 16.25 10.19
CA LEU A 134 9.70 14.88 10.18
C LEU A 134 10.07 14.16 8.88
N LEU A 135 9.88 14.82 7.73
CA LEU A 135 10.22 14.28 6.41
C LEU A 135 11.74 14.14 6.21
N GLU A 136 12.55 15.08 6.70
CA GLU A 136 14.01 14.98 6.68
C GLU A 136 14.52 13.81 7.52
N GLU A 137 13.93 13.57 8.70
CA GLU A 137 14.30 12.46 9.57
C GLU A 137 13.87 11.10 8.99
N LEU A 138 12.69 11.01 8.35
CA LEU A 138 12.30 9.86 7.52
C LEU A 138 13.31 9.62 6.39
N GLY A 139 13.77 10.68 5.71
CA GLY A 139 14.81 10.62 4.69
C GLY A 139 16.14 10.05 5.23
N LYS A 140 16.59 10.51 6.40
CA LYS A 140 17.79 9.99 7.09
C LYS A 140 17.65 8.52 7.47
N GLN A 141 16.53 8.14 8.07
CA GLN A 141 16.30 6.76 8.53
C GLN A 141 15.88 5.79 7.40
N ARG A 142 15.75 6.26 6.15
CA ARG A 142 15.39 5.44 4.99
C ARG A 142 16.30 4.22 4.75
N ARG A 143 17.54 4.25 5.26
CA ARG A 143 18.46 3.10 5.21
C ARG A 143 18.09 1.95 6.17
N LEU A 144 17.20 2.20 7.14
CA LEU A 144 16.56 1.18 7.99
C LEU A 144 15.23 0.69 7.38
N MET A 145 14.68 1.45 6.44
CA MET A 145 13.36 1.27 5.84
C MET A 145 13.48 0.69 4.42
N HIS A 146 13.98 -0.54 4.30
CA HIS A 146 14.32 -1.16 3.01
C HIS A 146 13.15 -1.15 2.02
N ARG A 147 13.24 -0.29 0.98
CA ARG A 147 12.23 -0.08 -0.09
C ARG A 147 10.90 0.53 0.38
N THR A 148 10.82 1.07 1.58
CA THR A 148 9.61 1.73 2.12
C THR A 148 9.23 2.98 1.31
N ILE A 149 7.93 3.11 1.05
CA ILE A 149 7.34 4.24 0.32
C ILE A 149 6.99 5.35 1.31
N ILE A 150 7.33 6.60 0.98
CA ILE A 150 6.97 7.79 1.77
C ILE A 150 6.17 8.73 0.86
N THR A 151 4.97 9.10 1.23
CA THR A 151 4.13 10.06 0.48
C THR A 151 3.72 11.23 1.37
N LEU A 152 3.40 12.35 0.74
CA LEU A 152 2.76 13.49 1.39
C LEU A 152 1.38 13.68 0.77
N THR A 153 0.33 13.74 1.58
CA THR A 153 -0.94 14.32 1.14
C THR A 153 -0.93 15.82 1.37
N ALA A 154 -1.18 16.58 0.31
CA ALA A 154 -1.23 18.03 0.35
C ALA A 154 -2.67 18.56 0.25
N ALA A 155 -2.98 19.57 1.05
CA ALA A 155 -4.28 20.24 1.07
C ALA A 155 -4.50 21.16 -0.16
N PRO A 156 -5.76 21.46 -0.54
CA PRO A 156 -6.11 22.36 -1.66
C PRO A 156 -5.76 23.85 -1.43
N PHE A 157 -4.98 24.19 -0.40
CA PHE A 157 -4.70 25.56 0.03
C PHE A 157 -3.79 26.31 -0.94
N VAL A 158 -4.34 26.82 -2.06
CA VAL A 158 -3.62 27.65 -3.05
C VAL A 158 -2.93 28.84 -2.39
N GLU A 159 -3.70 29.71 -1.73
CA GLU A 159 -3.25 31.03 -1.25
C GLU A 159 -2.16 30.93 -0.16
N ASN A 160 -2.23 29.87 0.64
CA ASN A 160 -1.36 29.64 1.79
C ASN A 160 -0.32 28.51 1.55
N LEU A 161 -0.22 27.96 0.33
CA LEU A 161 0.57 26.77 0.01
C LEU A 161 2.03 26.86 0.49
N LEU A 162 2.66 28.01 0.24
CA LEU A 162 4.06 28.27 0.57
C LEU A 162 4.28 28.59 2.05
N LYS A 163 3.23 28.91 2.82
CA LYS A 163 3.30 29.03 4.28
C LYS A 163 3.32 27.67 4.95
N VAL A 164 2.59 26.70 4.40
CA VAL A 164 2.43 25.33 4.93
C VAL A 164 3.59 24.42 4.50
N TYR A 165 4.03 24.47 3.24
CA TYR A 165 4.96 23.50 2.66
C TYR A 165 6.32 24.11 2.27
N ASP A 166 7.42 23.39 2.54
CA ASP A 166 8.76 23.66 1.97
C ASP A 166 8.99 22.78 0.72
N ILE A 167 8.22 23.08 -0.33
CA ILE A 167 8.01 22.23 -1.51
C ILE A 167 9.34 21.75 -2.13
N ARG A 168 10.34 22.64 -2.23
CA ARG A 168 11.66 22.32 -2.82
C ARG A 168 12.48 21.32 -2.01
N LYS A 169 12.26 21.20 -0.69
CA LYS A 169 12.85 20.11 0.11
C LYS A 169 12.00 18.84 0.01
N ILE A 170 10.70 18.99 0.17
CA ILE A 170 9.70 17.91 0.19
C ILE A 170 9.84 17.02 -1.05
N GLU A 171 10.03 17.60 -2.23
CA GLU A 171 10.31 16.90 -3.50
C GLU A 171 11.28 15.73 -3.32
N SER A 172 12.44 15.99 -2.70
CA SER A 172 13.54 15.03 -2.57
C SER A 172 13.31 13.96 -1.50
N LEU A 173 12.40 14.23 -0.55
CA LEU A 173 12.15 13.42 0.63
C LEU A 173 11.06 12.35 0.38
N VAL A 174 10.09 12.65 -0.49
CA VAL A 174 8.96 11.76 -0.79
C VAL A 174 9.12 11.00 -2.11
N ASN A 175 8.41 9.87 -2.24
CA ASN A 175 8.24 9.14 -3.48
C ASN A 175 7.29 9.88 -4.45
N TYR A 176 6.15 10.36 -3.93
CA TYR A 176 5.15 11.13 -4.67
C TYR A 176 4.25 11.93 -3.70
N ILE A 177 3.48 12.87 -4.25
CA ILE A 177 2.59 13.78 -3.52
C ILE A 177 1.15 13.53 -3.98
N ASN A 178 0.27 13.25 -3.02
CA ASN A 178 -1.18 13.12 -3.21
C ASN A 178 -1.82 14.50 -3.06
N LEU A 179 -2.16 15.16 -4.16
CA LEU A 179 -2.86 16.45 -4.15
C LEU A 179 -4.36 16.25 -3.91
N MET A 180 -4.90 16.76 -2.81
CA MET A 180 -6.36 16.79 -2.58
C MET A 180 -7.01 17.83 -3.49
N THR A 181 -7.19 17.45 -4.76
CA THR A 181 -7.78 18.26 -5.84
C THR A 181 -9.32 18.27 -5.78
N PHE A 182 -9.83 18.51 -4.58
CA PHE A 182 -11.25 18.55 -4.19
C PHE A 182 -11.37 19.38 -2.91
N ASP A 183 -12.60 19.62 -2.44
CA ASP A 183 -12.88 20.59 -1.36
C ASP A 183 -12.37 22.01 -1.69
N PHE A 184 -12.34 22.36 -2.98
CA PHE A 184 -12.08 23.73 -3.42
C PHE A 184 -13.22 24.69 -3.07
N TYR A 185 -14.45 24.16 -2.95
CA TYR A 185 -15.65 24.86 -2.49
C TYR A 185 -16.45 23.92 -1.58
N GLY A 186 -17.15 24.45 -0.59
CA GLY A 186 -17.94 23.63 0.32
C GLY A 186 -18.71 24.45 1.35
N PRO A 187 -19.36 23.81 2.34
CA PRO A 187 -20.33 24.46 3.25
C PRO A 187 -19.75 25.49 4.24
N TRP A 188 -18.47 25.81 4.11
CA TRP A 188 -17.76 26.92 4.76
C TRP A 188 -17.77 28.20 3.90
N ASP A 189 -18.03 28.10 2.60
CA ASP A 189 -18.25 29.24 1.70
C ASP A 189 -19.69 29.76 1.85
N GLU A 190 -19.88 31.09 1.81
CA GLU A 190 -21.22 31.73 1.88
C GLU A 190 -22.13 31.39 0.68
N LYS A 191 -21.56 30.79 -0.37
CA LYS A 191 -22.18 30.61 -1.69
C LYS A 191 -21.88 29.23 -2.27
N THR A 192 -22.79 28.69 -3.08
CA THR A 192 -22.58 27.41 -3.77
C THR A 192 -21.43 27.48 -4.79
N GLY A 193 -20.76 26.35 -4.98
CA GLY A 193 -19.70 26.15 -5.98
C GLY A 193 -19.40 24.67 -6.17
N ILE A 194 -18.88 24.28 -7.34
CA ILE A 194 -18.46 22.89 -7.56
C ILE A 194 -17.23 22.61 -6.69
N PHE A 195 -17.29 21.57 -5.87
CA PHE A 195 -16.24 21.28 -4.88
C PHE A 195 -14.94 20.71 -5.48
N ALA A 196 -15.00 20.16 -6.69
CA ALA A 196 -13.87 19.59 -7.43
C ALA A 196 -13.89 19.99 -8.93
N PRO A 197 -13.86 21.29 -9.26
CA PRO A 197 -13.96 21.73 -10.64
C PRO A 197 -12.63 21.46 -11.36
N LEU A 198 -12.67 20.92 -12.56
CA LEU A 198 -11.47 20.57 -13.33
C LEU A 198 -10.75 21.82 -13.84
N PHE A 199 -11.50 22.83 -14.29
CA PHE A 199 -11.01 24.12 -14.76
C PHE A 199 -11.78 25.27 -14.09
N HIS A 200 -11.26 26.50 -14.17
CA HIS A 200 -11.90 27.71 -13.66
C HIS A 200 -13.02 28.24 -14.58
N GLN A 201 -13.88 29.12 -14.07
CA GLN A 201 -14.84 29.86 -14.92
C GLN A 201 -14.12 30.95 -15.73
N PRO A 202 -14.49 31.19 -17.02
CA PRO A 202 -13.83 32.20 -17.86
C PRO A 202 -13.94 33.66 -17.38
N TYR A 203 -14.79 33.96 -16.39
CA TYR A 203 -15.07 35.31 -15.88
C TYR A 203 -14.78 35.45 -14.37
N GLN A 204 -14.00 34.53 -13.80
CA GLN A 204 -13.70 34.50 -12.37
C GLN A 204 -12.57 35.49 -11.99
N LEU A 205 -12.50 35.88 -10.72
CA LEU A 205 -11.42 36.72 -10.20
C LEU A 205 -10.09 35.96 -10.22
N GLU A 206 -8.97 36.67 -10.44
CA GLU A 206 -7.64 36.07 -10.57
C GLU A 206 -7.24 35.23 -9.35
N THR A 207 -7.64 35.62 -8.13
CA THR A 207 -7.41 34.85 -6.89
C THR A 207 -8.16 33.51 -6.87
N GLU A 208 -9.38 33.47 -7.40
CA GLU A 208 -10.17 32.24 -7.49
C GLU A 208 -9.79 31.35 -8.68
N SER A 209 -9.07 31.89 -9.68
CA SER A 209 -8.68 31.18 -10.92
C SER A 209 -7.86 29.90 -10.71
N LEU A 210 -7.37 29.66 -9.48
CA LEU A 210 -6.61 28.49 -9.06
C LEU A 210 -7.39 27.51 -8.15
N ARG A 211 -8.63 27.82 -7.72
CA ARG A 211 -9.52 26.93 -6.92
C ARG A 211 -10.12 25.79 -7.78
N ASN A 212 -9.28 25.09 -8.53
CA ASN A 212 -9.65 24.00 -9.46
C ASN A 212 -8.47 23.04 -9.67
N VAL A 213 -8.75 21.83 -10.19
CA VAL A 213 -7.75 20.77 -10.39
C VAL A 213 -6.58 21.26 -11.25
N ASP A 214 -6.86 21.89 -12.39
CA ASP A 214 -5.85 22.32 -13.35
C ASP A 214 -4.95 23.44 -12.81
N GLY A 215 -5.54 24.45 -12.16
CA GLY A 215 -4.82 25.52 -11.48
C GLY A 215 -3.89 25.01 -10.39
N LEU A 216 -4.38 24.10 -9.53
CA LEU A 216 -3.57 23.52 -8.45
C LEU A 216 -2.42 22.65 -9.01
N VAL A 217 -2.67 21.81 -10.03
CA VAL A 217 -1.62 21.01 -10.68
C VAL A 217 -0.55 21.92 -11.30
N LYS A 218 -0.95 22.95 -12.06
CA LYS A 218 -0.01 23.91 -12.68
C LYS A 218 0.79 24.70 -11.65
N LEU A 219 0.20 25.04 -10.49
CA LEU A 219 0.91 25.65 -9.38
C LEU A 219 2.01 24.73 -8.84
N TRP A 220 1.69 23.47 -8.52
CA TRP A 220 2.68 22.50 -8.01
C TRP A 220 3.79 22.17 -9.03
N LEU A 221 3.47 22.12 -10.33
CA LEU A 221 4.46 21.95 -11.40
C LEU A 221 5.38 23.18 -11.54
N SER A 222 4.84 24.40 -11.49
CA SER A 222 5.64 25.63 -11.59
C SER A 222 6.56 25.86 -10.37
N LEU A 223 6.22 25.26 -9.23
CA LEU A 223 7.03 25.23 -8.02
C LEU A 223 8.11 24.11 -8.02
N GLY A 224 8.21 23.34 -9.11
CA GLY A 224 9.33 22.46 -9.42
C GLY A 224 9.13 20.98 -9.10
N ILE A 225 7.91 20.52 -8.79
CA ILE A 225 7.66 19.08 -8.61
C ILE A 225 7.55 18.38 -9.99
N PRO A 226 8.25 17.25 -10.20
CA PRO A 226 8.10 16.45 -11.43
C PRO A 226 6.68 15.92 -11.64
N ARG A 227 6.22 15.83 -12.90
CA ARG A 227 4.85 15.40 -13.27
C ARG A 227 4.55 13.99 -12.74
N GLU A 228 5.52 13.10 -12.85
CA GLU A 228 5.49 11.72 -12.38
C GLU A 228 5.41 11.57 -10.85
N LYS A 229 5.67 12.66 -10.10
CA LYS A 229 5.49 12.71 -8.64
C LYS A 229 4.15 13.29 -8.20
N LEU A 230 3.34 13.88 -9.08
CA LEU A 230 2.01 14.40 -8.74
C LEU A 230 0.93 13.35 -8.97
N ILE A 231 0.17 13.04 -7.93
CA ILE A 231 -1.00 12.16 -7.94
C ILE A 231 -2.23 13.02 -7.62
N ILE A 232 -3.22 13.10 -8.50
CA ILE A 232 -4.43 13.89 -8.24
C ILE A 232 -5.51 13.07 -7.54
N GLY A 233 -6.32 13.74 -6.71
CA GLY A 233 -7.43 13.14 -5.99
C GLY A 233 -8.75 13.25 -6.75
N ILE A 234 -9.47 12.14 -6.88
CA ILE A 234 -10.88 12.11 -7.29
C ILE A 234 -11.74 11.80 -6.05
N PRO A 235 -12.68 12.67 -5.69
CA PRO A 235 -13.57 12.47 -4.54
C PRO A 235 -14.75 11.56 -4.90
N ALA A 236 -14.93 10.45 -4.19
CA ALA A 236 -16.10 9.57 -4.31
C ALA A 236 -17.25 10.02 -3.38
N TYR A 237 -17.51 11.33 -3.33
CA TYR A 237 -18.49 11.94 -2.43
C TYR A 237 -19.01 13.26 -3.04
N GLY A 238 -19.89 13.95 -2.31
CA GLY A 238 -20.34 15.30 -2.63
C GLY A 238 -20.41 16.23 -1.42
N ARG A 239 -20.30 17.54 -1.68
CA ARG A 239 -20.51 18.62 -0.71
C ARG A 239 -21.90 19.21 -0.86
N SER A 240 -22.59 19.39 0.25
CA SER A 240 -23.98 19.87 0.28
C SER A 240 -24.18 21.17 1.05
N PHE A 241 -25.13 21.97 0.61
CA PHE A 241 -25.48 23.28 1.17
C PHE A 241 -27.00 23.35 1.39
N SER A 242 -27.43 24.08 2.42
CA SER A 242 -28.80 24.60 2.51
C SER A 242 -28.80 26.01 1.95
N LEU A 243 -29.58 26.26 0.91
CA LEU A 243 -29.73 27.57 0.27
C LEU A 243 -30.46 28.54 1.22
N SER A 244 -30.19 29.84 1.09
CA SER A 244 -30.91 30.89 1.83
C SER A 244 -31.94 31.63 0.98
N THR A 245 -32.07 31.27 -0.30
CA THR A 245 -33.04 31.83 -1.26
C THR A 245 -33.46 30.78 -2.30
N GLU A 246 -34.46 31.08 -3.13
CA GLU A 246 -34.84 30.25 -4.29
C GLU A 246 -33.82 30.24 -5.44
N GLN A 247 -32.62 30.83 -5.28
CA GLN A 247 -31.55 30.77 -6.27
C GLN A 247 -30.88 29.39 -6.22
N LYS A 248 -30.92 28.63 -7.32
CA LYS A 248 -30.46 27.23 -7.39
C LYS A 248 -29.27 27.02 -8.35
N GLY A 249 -28.59 28.11 -8.71
CA GLY A 249 -27.42 28.12 -9.60
C GLY A 249 -26.08 27.91 -8.88
N LEU A 250 -24.99 28.15 -9.60
CA LEU A 250 -23.69 28.48 -9.01
C LEU A 250 -23.78 29.81 -8.23
N HIS A 251 -22.92 29.95 -7.23
CA HIS A 251 -22.77 31.14 -6.38
C HIS A 251 -24.06 31.60 -5.67
N ALA A 252 -25.03 30.70 -5.54
CA ALA A 252 -26.28 30.95 -4.84
C ALA A 252 -26.01 31.12 -3.33
N PRO A 253 -26.59 32.12 -2.65
CA PRO A 253 -26.42 32.33 -1.21
C PRO A 253 -26.89 31.13 -0.38
N THR A 254 -26.15 30.82 0.69
CA THR A 254 -26.42 29.66 1.55
C THR A 254 -26.55 30.03 3.04
N ASN A 255 -27.15 29.12 3.80
CA ASN A 255 -27.18 29.09 5.27
C ASN A 255 -26.11 28.11 5.83
N GLY A 256 -25.08 27.77 5.04
CA GLY A 256 -24.08 26.76 5.38
C GLY A 256 -24.50 25.32 5.03
N PRO A 257 -24.13 24.31 5.85
CA PRO A 257 -24.12 22.91 5.43
C PRO A 257 -25.51 22.31 5.24
N GLY A 258 -25.66 21.61 4.11
CA GLY A 258 -26.86 20.85 3.76
C GLY A 258 -27.14 19.68 4.72
N HIS A 259 -28.31 19.09 4.57
CA HIS A 259 -28.81 18.02 5.43
C HIS A 259 -27.87 16.79 5.41
N PRO A 260 -27.71 16.11 6.56
CA PRO A 260 -26.78 14.99 6.67
C PRO A 260 -27.29 13.76 5.91
N GLY A 261 -26.35 12.94 5.40
CA GLY A 261 -26.65 11.64 4.83
C GLY A 261 -27.22 10.64 5.84
N ARG A 262 -27.99 9.67 5.35
CA ARG A 262 -28.60 8.59 6.16
C ARG A 262 -27.53 7.71 6.85
N TYR A 263 -26.39 7.55 6.18
CA TYR A 263 -25.32 6.63 6.53
C TYR A 263 -24.06 7.38 6.98
N THR A 264 -23.66 8.43 6.26
CA THR A 264 -22.51 9.28 6.62
C THR A 264 -22.81 10.21 7.79
N LYS A 265 -24.08 10.62 7.97
CA LYS A 265 -24.60 11.37 9.14
C LYS A 265 -23.91 12.72 9.42
N THR A 266 -23.09 13.21 8.48
CA THR A 266 -22.36 14.47 8.56
C THR A 266 -23.08 15.54 7.74
N LYS A 267 -23.36 16.71 8.33
CA LYS A 267 -23.95 17.83 7.58
C LYS A 267 -22.96 18.33 6.53
N GLY A 268 -23.46 18.69 5.35
CA GLY A 268 -22.62 19.23 4.27
C GLY A 268 -21.72 18.20 3.56
N PHE A 269 -21.92 16.91 3.80
CA PHE A 269 -21.19 15.80 3.19
C PHE A 269 -22.15 14.64 2.88
N LEU A 270 -21.99 14.04 1.71
CA LEU A 270 -22.74 12.84 1.28
C LEU A 270 -21.78 11.91 0.53
N SER A 271 -21.81 10.62 0.83
CA SER A 271 -21.11 9.61 0.02
C SER A 271 -21.68 9.52 -1.41
N TYR A 272 -20.93 8.98 -2.37
CA TYR A 272 -21.45 8.83 -3.74
C TYR A 272 -22.71 7.94 -3.79
N TYR A 273 -22.79 6.90 -2.95
CA TYR A 273 -24.02 6.10 -2.88
C TYR A 273 -25.23 6.89 -2.34
N GLU A 274 -25.07 7.73 -1.30
CA GLU A 274 -26.14 8.64 -0.83
C GLU A 274 -26.51 9.73 -1.86
N VAL A 275 -25.57 10.09 -2.75
CA VAL A 275 -25.82 10.98 -3.89
C VAL A 275 -26.59 10.25 -4.99
N CYS A 276 -26.23 9.01 -5.34
CA CYS A 276 -26.92 8.26 -6.38
C CYS A 276 -28.36 7.86 -5.97
N GLU A 277 -28.61 7.52 -4.69
CA GLU A 277 -29.97 7.31 -4.16
C GLU A 277 -30.86 8.54 -4.39
N LYS A 278 -30.33 9.74 -4.15
CA LYS A 278 -31.04 11.00 -4.39
C LYS A 278 -31.28 11.24 -5.87
N GLY A 279 -30.26 10.99 -6.70
CA GLY A 279 -30.34 11.13 -8.17
C GLY A 279 -31.32 10.19 -8.87
N GLN A 280 -31.80 9.12 -8.20
CA GLN A 280 -32.89 8.27 -8.71
C GLN A 280 -34.29 8.90 -8.50
N SER A 281 -34.43 9.90 -7.62
CA SER A 281 -35.71 10.57 -7.35
C SER A 281 -35.96 11.73 -8.30
N GLN A 282 -37.17 11.79 -8.87
CA GLN A 282 -37.61 12.85 -9.79
C GLN A 282 -37.60 14.26 -9.18
N ASN A 283 -37.50 14.38 -7.85
CA ASN A 283 -37.40 15.66 -7.15
C ASN A 283 -36.04 16.34 -7.38
N TRP A 284 -34.97 15.58 -7.65
CA TRP A 284 -33.62 16.11 -7.80
C TRP A 284 -33.30 16.51 -9.24
N GLN A 285 -33.12 17.81 -9.46
CA GLN A 285 -32.76 18.36 -10.76
C GLN A 285 -31.23 18.43 -10.90
N ARG A 286 -30.67 17.62 -11.80
CA ARG A 286 -29.22 17.59 -12.13
C ARG A 286 -28.84 18.68 -13.13
N VAL A 287 -27.68 19.30 -12.96
CA VAL A 287 -27.10 20.29 -13.89
C VAL A 287 -25.62 19.98 -14.15
N TRP A 288 -25.25 19.91 -15.43
CA TRP A 288 -23.86 19.80 -15.90
C TRP A 288 -23.27 21.20 -16.16
N LEU A 289 -22.05 21.44 -15.69
CA LEU A 289 -21.32 22.68 -15.93
C LEU A 289 -20.13 22.41 -16.86
N ASP A 290 -20.29 22.70 -18.15
CA ASP A 290 -19.31 22.33 -19.16
C ASP A 290 -17.98 23.11 -19.07
N SER A 291 -17.96 24.30 -18.43
CA SER A 291 -16.71 25.02 -18.15
C SER A 291 -15.88 24.34 -17.07
N GLU A 292 -16.50 23.91 -15.98
CA GLU A 292 -15.84 23.29 -14.81
C GLU A 292 -15.69 21.76 -14.94
N LYS A 293 -16.41 21.12 -15.88
CA LYS A 293 -16.55 19.66 -16.01
C LYS A 293 -16.99 18.97 -14.71
N GLY A 294 -18.00 19.53 -14.05
CA GLY A 294 -18.55 19.05 -12.78
C GLY A 294 -20.08 19.08 -12.73
N TRP A 295 -20.63 18.33 -11.77
CA TRP A 295 -22.07 18.24 -11.54
C TRP A 295 -22.50 18.94 -10.26
N TYR A 296 -23.70 19.52 -10.32
CA TYR A 296 -24.51 19.74 -9.13
C TYR A 296 -25.95 19.26 -9.33
N MET A 297 -26.69 19.09 -8.24
CA MET A 297 -28.13 18.83 -8.26
C MET A 297 -28.86 19.52 -7.10
N THR A 298 -30.16 19.79 -7.29
CA THR A 298 -30.98 20.50 -6.30
C THR A 298 -32.36 19.86 -6.09
N SER A 299 -32.86 19.93 -4.85
CA SER A 299 -34.24 19.68 -4.45
C SER A 299 -34.56 20.67 -3.33
N ASP A 300 -35.68 21.38 -3.42
CA ASP A 300 -36.15 22.30 -2.37
C ASP A 300 -35.08 23.37 -2.01
N ASP A 301 -34.60 23.45 -0.77
CA ASP A 301 -33.48 24.30 -0.34
C ASP A 301 -32.11 23.59 -0.44
N GLN A 302 -32.06 22.30 -0.79
CA GLN A 302 -30.83 21.52 -0.81
C GLN A 302 -30.10 21.64 -2.14
N TRP A 303 -28.79 21.89 -2.07
CA TRP A 303 -27.88 21.94 -3.22
C TRP A 303 -26.68 21.01 -2.96
N ILE A 304 -26.33 20.16 -3.92
CA ILE A 304 -25.23 19.19 -3.79
C ILE A 304 -24.32 19.28 -5.02
N SER A 305 -23.01 19.49 -4.84
CA SER A 305 -22.01 19.20 -5.87
C SER A 305 -21.32 17.87 -5.58
N TYR A 306 -21.06 17.09 -6.61
CA TYR A 306 -20.58 15.71 -6.52
C TYR A 306 -19.85 15.29 -7.80
N GLU A 307 -19.07 14.22 -7.74
CA GLU A 307 -18.56 13.52 -8.92
C GLU A 307 -19.47 12.35 -9.30
N ASP A 308 -19.56 12.07 -10.61
CA ASP A 308 -20.06 10.80 -11.11
C ASP A 308 -19.04 10.11 -12.02
N VAL A 309 -19.45 8.98 -12.58
CA VAL A 309 -18.64 8.12 -13.45
C VAL A 309 -18.02 8.89 -14.62
N ASP A 310 -18.73 9.86 -15.20
CA ASP A 310 -18.27 10.64 -16.35
C ASP A 310 -17.35 11.80 -15.93
N SER A 311 -17.68 12.55 -14.88
CA SER A 311 -16.81 13.64 -14.40
C SER A 311 -15.48 13.11 -13.86
N ALA A 312 -15.51 11.95 -13.18
CA ALA A 312 -14.33 11.24 -12.72
C ALA A 312 -13.49 10.71 -13.90
N ALA A 313 -14.12 10.18 -14.96
CA ALA A 313 -13.42 9.76 -16.17
C ALA A 313 -12.71 10.93 -16.88
N LEU A 314 -13.33 12.11 -16.94
CA LEU A 314 -12.70 13.31 -17.51
C LEU A 314 -11.47 13.76 -16.71
N LYS A 315 -11.53 13.72 -15.37
CA LYS A 315 -10.35 13.94 -14.51
C LYS A 315 -9.25 12.89 -14.74
N ALA A 316 -9.64 11.64 -15.03
CA ALA A 316 -8.68 10.59 -15.36
C ALA A 316 -8.01 10.77 -16.73
N GLN A 317 -8.74 11.25 -17.73
CA GLN A 317 -8.18 11.65 -19.03
C GLN A 317 -7.22 12.83 -18.88
N TYR A 318 -7.59 13.85 -18.08
CA TYR A 318 -6.72 14.99 -17.77
C TYR A 318 -5.39 14.57 -17.16
N ALA A 319 -5.41 13.73 -16.11
CA ALA A 319 -4.20 13.26 -15.46
C ALA A 319 -3.25 12.52 -16.44
N LYS A 320 -3.83 11.78 -17.40
CA LYS A 320 -3.06 11.07 -18.43
C LYS A 320 -2.51 12.03 -19.50
N ALA A 321 -3.28 13.04 -19.90
CA ALA A 321 -2.87 14.04 -20.87
C ALA A 321 -1.74 14.94 -20.35
N GLU A 322 -1.81 15.36 -19.08
CA GLU A 322 -0.73 16.08 -18.38
C GLU A 322 0.39 15.15 -17.86
N GLN A 323 0.38 13.86 -18.23
CA GLN A 323 1.46 12.89 -17.94
C GLN A 323 1.79 12.77 -16.42
N LEU A 324 0.76 12.89 -15.57
CA LEU A 324 0.91 12.86 -14.12
C LEU A 324 1.22 11.45 -13.61
N GLY A 325 1.79 11.36 -12.41
CA GLY A 325 2.20 10.10 -11.79
C GLY A 325 1.05 9.10 -11.61
N GLY A 326 -0.16 9.58 -11.33
CA GLY A 326 -1.35 8.74 -11.15
C GLY A 326 -2.54 9.46 -10.55
N ILE A 327 -3.48 8.67 -10.01
CA ILE A 327 -4.71 9.13 -9.38
C ILE A 327 -4.95 8.39 -8.07
N PHE A 328 -5.49 9.08 -7.07
CA PHE A 328 -6.09 8.47 -5.89
C PHE A 328 -7.60 8.70 -5.80
N ILE A 329 -8.34 7.72 -5.30
CA ILE A 329 -9.75 7.88 -4.90
C ILE A 329 -9.81 8.20 -3.41
N TRP A 330 -10.47 9.30 -3.04
CA TRP A 330 -10.85 9.60 -1.66
C TRP A 330 -12.38 9.50 -1.50
N SER A 331 -12.92 8.45 -0.90
CA SER A 331 -12.30 7.17 -0.54
C SER A 331 -13.15 6.03 -1.11
N ILE A 332 -12.57 4.84 -1.32
CA ILE A 332 -13.31 3.75 -1.98
C ILE A 332 -14.49 3.25 -1.12
N ASP A 333 -14.49 3.55 0.18
CA ASP A 333 -15.61 3.31 1.08
C ASP A 333 -16.78 4.30 0.92
N ASN A 334 -16.61 5.40 0.17
CA ASN A 334 -17.70 6.32 -0.19
C ASN A 334 -18.21 6.13 -1.63
N ASP A 335 -17.47 5.40 -2.48
CA ASP A 335 -17.93 4.89 -3.78
C ASP A 335 -19.06 3.86 -3.56
N GLU A 336 -19.77 3.48 -4.61
CA GLU A 336 -20.79 2.42 -4.55
C GLU A 336 -20.11 1.05 -4.48
N PHE A 337 -19.63 0.67 -3.30
CA PHE A 337 -18.76 -0.49 -3.09
C PHE A 337 -19.49 -1.85 -3.10
N SER A 338 -20.83 -1.89 -3.07
CA SER A 338 -21.62 -3.13 -3.00
C SER A 338 -22.55 -3.34 -4.19
N GLY A 339 -22.84 -2.27 -4.94
CA GLY A 339 -23.83 -2.22 -6.03
C GLY A 339 -25.27 -2.02 -5.56
N PHE A 340 -25.51 -1.99 -4.24
CA PHE A 340 -26.85 -2.07 -3.64
C PHE A 340 -27.69 -0.79 -3.81
N PHE A 341 -27.08 0.38 -3.67
CA PHE A 341 -27.78 1.67 -3.62
C PHE A 341 -28.06 2.21 -5.02
N CYS A 342 -27.06 2.14 -5.92
CA CYS A 342 -27.15 2.69 -7.27
C CYS A 342 -27.70 1.70 -8.31
N ASN A 343 -27.85 0.41 -7.97
CA ASN A 343 -28.11 -0.69 -8.90
C ASN A 343 -27.04 -0.77 -10.02
N THR A 344 -25.76 -0.71 -9.64
CA THR A 344 -24.61 -0.77 -10.57
C THR A 344 -23.64 -1.89 -10.19
N GLU A 345 -22.68 -2.18 -11.07
CA GLU A 345 -21.49 -2.94 -10.68
C GLU A 345 -20.75 -2.27 -9.50
N PRO A 346 -20.14 -3.04 -8.57
CA PRO A 346 -19.39 -2.49 -7.44
C PRO A 346 -18.19 -1.62 -7.85
N PHE A 347 -17.98 -0.54 -7.11
CA PHE A 347 -16.98 0.51 -7.28
C PHE A 347 -17.01 1.22 -8.65
N PRO A 348 -18.15 1.77 -9.10
CA PRO A 348 -18.31 2.32 -10.45
C PRO A 348 -17.38 3.51 -10.73
N ILE A 349 -17.17 4.44 -9.78
CA ILE A 349 -16.22 5.55 -9.98
C ILE A 349 -14.80 4.99 -10.05
N THR A 350 -14.39 4.19 -9.07
CA THR A 350 -13.02 3.65 -8.97
C THR A 350 -12.65 2.79 -10.18
N ARG A 351 -13.56 1.91 -10.62
CA ARG A 351 -13.37 1.08 -11.82
C ARG A 351 -13.26 1.94 -13.09
N GLN A 352 -14.10 2.95 -13.26
CA GLN A 352 -14.07 3.78 -14.47
C GLN A 352 -12.82 4.68 -14.53
N VAL A 353 -12.39 5.25 -13.41
CA VAL A 353 -11.14 6.01 -13.32
C VAL A 353 -9.96 5.11 -13.71
N PHE A 354 -9.88 3.91 -13.15
CA PHE A 354 -8.77 2.99 -13.40
C PHE A 354 -8.82 2.28 -14.75
N SER A 355 -9.99 2.08 -15.36
CA SER A 355 -10.11 1.62 -16.75
C SER A 355 -9.63 2.70 -17.72
N THR A 356 -10.05 3.96 -17.51
CA THR A 356 -9.68 5.13 -18.31
C THR A 356 -8.16 5.35 -18.36
N LEU A 357 -7.45 5.11 -17.24
CA LEU A 357 -5.99 5.17 -17.21
C LEU A 357 -5.29 4.18 -18.16
N ASN A 358 -5.95 3.08 -18.54
CA ASN A 358 -5.41 2.07 -19.46
C ASN A 358 -5.75 2.34 -20.94
N LEU A 359 -6.86 3.04 -21.23
CA LEU A 359 -7.28 3.36 -22.61
C LEU A 359 -6.25 4.26 -23.32
N PRO A 360 -6.07 4.16 -24.66
CA PRO A 360 -5.28 5.14 -25.39
C PRO A 360 -5.85 6.55 -25.20
N LEU A 361 -4.99 7.58 -25.23
CA LEU A 361 -5.49 8.96 -25.32
C LEU A 361 -6.21 9.13 -26.67
N PRO A 362 -7.34 9.87 -26.73
CA PRO A 362 -8.01 10.15 -28.00
C PRO A 362 -7.07 10.84 -28.98
N GLU A 363 -7.03 10.37 -30.23
CA GLU A 363 -6.24 11.00 -31.29
C GLU A 363 -6.81 12.38 -31.67
N THR A 364 -6.37 13.39 -30.91
CA THR A 364 -6.54 14.81 -31.24
C THR A 364 -5.15 15.40 -31.47
N SER A 365 -5.05 16.29 -32.46
CA SER A 365 -3.78 16.63 -33.12
C SER A 365 -2.70 17.16 -32.18
N SER A 366 -1.45 16.72 -32.37
CA SER A 366 -0.28 17.17 -31.61
C SER A 366 -0.09 18.69 -31.69
N ARG A 367 -0.59 19.40 -30.67
CA ARG A 367 -0.31 20.79 -30.27
C ARG A 367 -0.76 20.95 -28.82
N THR A 368 -0.19 21.95 -28.14
CA THR A 368 -0.41 22.26 -26.72
C THR A 368 -1.89 22.28 -26.34
N ILE A 369 -2.23 21.78 -25.15
CA ILE A 369 -3.57 21.83 -24.55
C ILE A 369 -3.90 23.29 -24.16
N ALA A 370 -4.23 24.09 -25.17
CA ALA A 370 -4.85 25.40 -25.04
C ALA A 370 -6.37 25.19 -25.01
N ILE A 371 -6.91 24.77 -23.86
CA ILE A 371 -8.37 24.67 -23.64
C ILE A 371 -8.93 26.09 -23.52
N HIS A 372 -9.17 26.70 -24.68
CA HIS A 372 -10.05 27.84 -24.84
C HIS A 372 -10.72 27.77 -26.22
N GLN A 373 -12.06 27.80 -26.20
CA GLN A 373 -13.00 27.92 -27.32
C GLN A 373 -13.29 26.68 -28.20
N ARG A 374 -14.54 26.20 -28.02
CA ARG A 374 -15.46 25.62 -29.02
C ARG A 374 -15.06 24.31 -29.73
N ILE A 375 -15.70 23.22 -29.32
CA ILE A 375 -16.05 22.11 -30.21
C ILE A 375 -17.56 22.25 -30.57
N PRO A 376 -18.00 22.04 -31.83
CA PRO A 376 -19.41 22.21 -32.21
C PRO A 376 -20.32 21.11 -31.63
N SER A 377 -21.56 21.49 -31.29
CA SER A 377 -22.59 20.55 -30.85
C SER A 377 -23.03 19.62 -31.97
N ILE A 378 -22.96 18.30 -31.76
CA ILE A 378 -23.60 17.30 -32.63
C ILE A 378 -24.73 16.63 -31.84
N ILE A 379 -25.93 17.21 -31.93
CA ILE A 379 -27.20 16.53 -31.64
C ILE A 379 -28.06 16.72 -32.88
N GLY A 380 -28.27 15.64 -33.63
CA GLY A 380 -29.11 15.66 -34.82
C GLY A 380 -30.57 15.39 -34.48
N SER A 381 -31.41 16.42 -34.58
CA SER A 381 -32.87 16.30 -34.68
C SER A 381 -33.39 17.36 -35.69
N PRO A 382 -34.37 17.04 -36.55
CA PRO A 382 -34.60 17.82 -37.76
C PRO A 382 -35.62 18.98 -37.63
N THR A 383 -35.38 20.03 -38.43
CA THR A 383 -36.39 20.93 -39.06
C THR A 383 -37.50 21.54 -38.16
N ASN A 384 -37.55 22.85 -37.91
CA ASN A 384 -37.76 23.88 -38.94
C ASN A 384 -37.44 25.31 -38.42
N THR A 385 -37.09 26.21 -39.35
CA THR A 385 -36.87 27.64 -39.10
C THR A 385 -38.14 28.47 -39.38
N PRO A 386 -38.26 29.68 -38.82
CA PRO A 386 -38.23 30.84 -39.72
C PRO A 386 -37.26 31.96 -39.25
N THR A 387 -36.75 32.71 -40.22
CA THR A 387 -35.72 33.75 -40.04
C THR A 387 -36.25 35.08 -39.49
N VAL A 388 -35.44 35.74 -38.66
CA VAL A 388 -35.43 37.20 -38.47
C VAL A 388 -34.02 37.72 -38.71
N ARG A 389 -33.88 38.85 -39.43
CA ARG A 389 -32.60 39.53 -39.68
C ARG A 389 -32.33 40.60 -38.62
N PHE A 390 -31.07 40.79 -38.25
CA PHE A 390 -30.57 42.04 -37.67
C PHE A 390 -29.31 42.53 -38.39
N VAL A 391 -29.00 43.81 -38.21
CA VAL A 391 -28.15 44.61 -39.13
C VAL A 391 -26.75 44.81 -38.55
N ASN A 392 -25.72 44.68 -39.38
CA ASN A 392 -24.35 45.05 -39.02
C ASN A 392 -24.22 46.57 -38.83
N VAL A 393 -23.64 46.98 -37.70
CA VAL A 393 -23.08 48.32 -37.49
C VAL A 393 -21.64 48.15 -37.02
N GLN A 394 -20.68 48.65 -37.80
CA GLN A 394 -19.29 48.74 -37.38
C GLN A 394 -19.03 50.09 -36.71
N ALA A 395 -18.27 50.07 -35.62
CA ALA A 395 -17.60 51.25 -35.07
C ALA A 395 -16.17 50.86 -34.70
N GLN A 396 -15.19 51.66 -35.09
CA GLN A 396 -13.79 51.48 -34.70
C GLN A 396 -13.45 52.39 -33.53
N THR A 397 -12.81 51.85 -32.49
CA THR A 397 -12.09 52.64 -31.48
C THR A 397 -10.76 51.96 -31.16
N THR A 398 -9.68 52.74 -31.16
CA THR A 398 -8.31 52.28 -30.88
C THR A 398 -7.99 52.43 -29.38
N PRO A 399 -7.38 51.43 -28.72
CA PRO A 399 -6.95 51.56 -27.33
C PRO A 399 -5.66 52.38 -27.18
N PRO A 400 -5.47 53.11 -26.06
CA PRO A 400 -4.22 53.79 -25.72
C PRO A 400 -3.14 52.82 -25.18
N PRO A 401 -1.85 53.22 -25.13
CA PRO A 401 -0.75 52.34 -24.74
C PRO A 401 -0.72 52.03 -23.23
N ALA A 402 -0.34 50.80 -22.88
CA ALA A 402 -0.14 50.36 -21.50
C ALA A 402 1.23 50.79 -20.94
N ILE A 403 1.26 51.16 -19.67
CA ILE A 403 2.50 51.46 -18.91
C ILE A 403 2.96 50.17 -18.24
N ILE A 404 4.24 49.79 -18.43
CA ILE A 404 4.84 48.59 -17.85
C ILE A 404 5.64 48.97 -16.60
N PRO A 405 5.33 48.43 -15.39
CA PRO A 405 6.19 48.56 -14.22
C PRO A 405 7.48 47.76 -14.40
N ASN A 406 8.63 48.42 -14.25
CA ASN A 406 9.94 47.77 -14.29
C ASN A 406 10.13 46.84 -13.08
N ASN A 407 10.11 45.52 -13.30
CA ASN A 407 10.86 44.54 -12.49
C ASN A 407 11.07 43.15 -13.15
N LEU A 408 10.49 42.87 -14.32
CA LEU A 408 10.70 41.58 -15.01
C LEU A 408 11.98 41.53 -15.87
N GLN A 409 12.54 42.70 -16.22
CA GLN A 409 13.67 42.80 -17.17
C GLN A 409 15.00 42.24 -16.64
N GLN A 410 15.18 42.14 -15.32
CA GLN A 410 16.43 41.63 -14.73
C GLN A 410 16.51 40.08 -14.71
N LEU A 411 15.39 39.37 -14.78
CA LEU A 411 15.38 37.90 -14.75
C LEU A 411 15.76 37.27 -16.11
N LEU A 412 15.58 38.00 -17.21
CA LEU A 412 15.78 37.51 -18.58
C LEU A 412 17.25 37.57 -19.06
N ASN A 413 18.13 38.29 -18.36
CA ASN A 413 19.54 38.44 -18.75
C ASN A 413 20.50 37.37 -18.16
N ALA A 414 19.97 36.36 -17.47
CA ALA A 414 20.75 35.36 -16.72
C ALA A 414 20.82 33.96 -17.37
N LEU A 415 20.19 33.74 -18.54
CA LEU A 415 20.00 32.41 -19.15
C LEU A 415 20.42 32.34 -20.64
N SER A 416 21.49 33.06 -21.02
CA SER A 416 21.95 33.20 -22.41
C SER A 416 23.41 32.77 -22.64
N ILE A 417 23.95 31.88 -21.80
CA ILE A 417 25.33 31.36 -21.90
C ILE A 417 25.31 29.82 -21.99
N LEU A 418 26.16 29.27 -22.87
CA LEU A 418 26.37 27.83 -23.15
C LEU A 418 25.21 27.08 -23.84
N SER A 419 24.78 27.58 -25.00
CA SER A 419 24.33 26.68 -26.08
C SER A 419 25.54 26.11 -26.82
N GLY A 420 25.73 24.78 -26.79
CA GLY A 420 26.81 24.08 -27.50
C GLY A 420 26.25 22.91 -28.31
N THR A 421 26.27 23.02 -29.64
CA THR A 421 25.69 22.01 -30.55
C THR A 421 26.71 21.00 -31.04
N THR A 422 26.37 19.71 -30.93
CA THR A 422 27.01 18.64 -31.70
C THR A 422 25.96 17.68 -32.23
N ARG A 423 26.03 17.36 -33.53
CA ARG A 423 25.19 16.33 -34.16
C ARG A 423 25.95 15.00 -34.13
N TYR A 424 25.26 13.91 -33.82
CA TYR A 424 25.64 12.58 -34.26
C TYR A 424 24.39 11.83 -34.74
N THR A 425 24.51 11.16 -35.87
CA THR A 425 23.46 10.29 -36.45
C THR A 425 23.55 8.89 -35.86
N PRO A 426 22.43 8.19 -35.64
CA PRO A 426 22.43 6.85 -35.05
C PRO A 426 22.90 5.79 -36.05
N ILE A 427 23.47 4.70 -35.52
CA ILE A 427 23.60 3.42 -36.20
C ILE A 427 22.75 2.42 -35.41
N LEU A 428 21.87 1.69 -36.09
CA LEU A 428 21.21 0.51 -35.53
C LEU A 428 22.12 -0.71 -35.73
N GLU A 429 22.33 -1.48 -34.67
CA GLU A 429 22.56 -2.91 -34.79
C GLU A 429 21.54 -3.67 -33.93
N SER A 430 21.10 -4.83 -34.42
CA SER A 430 19.98 -5.58 -33.88
C SER A 430 20.42 -6.96 -33.37
N SER A 431 20.12 -7.27 -32.11
CA SER A 431 20.26 -8.62 -31.57
C SER A 431 19.02 -9.04 -30.78
N SER A 432 18.16 -9.83 -31.42
CA SER A 432 16.98 -10.43 -30.78
C SER A 432 17.33 -11.77 -30.11
N SER A 433 17.02 -11.91 -28.82
CA SER A 433 17.00 -13.21 -28.15
C SER A 433 15.79 -13.34 -27.22
N SER A 434 14.81 -14.15 -27.62
CA SER A 434 13.64 -14.48 -26.82
C SER A 434 13.94 -15.63 -25.86
N ALA A 435 13.71 -15.44 -24.56
CA ALA A 435 13.71 -16.50 -23.57
C ALA A 435 12.49 -16.33 -22.64
N ALA A 436 11.62 -17.35 -22.57
CA ALA A 436 10.43 -17.33 -21.73
C ALA A 436 10.73 -17.97 -20.35
N PRO A 437 10.41 -17.31 -19.22
CA PRO A 437 10.51 -17.91 -17.89
C PRO A 437 9.43 -18.98 -17.63
N PRO A 438 9.67 -19.95 -16.73
CA PRO A 438 8.72 -21.01 -16.39
C PRO A 438 7.61 -20.54 -15.42
N PRO A 439 6.50 -21.30 -15.30
CA PRO A 439 5.44 -21.06 -14.31
C PRO A 439 5.77 -21.75 -12.96
N PRO A 440 4.83 -21.77 -12.00
CA PRO A 440 4.57 -20.75 -10.98
C PRO A 440 5.08 -21.22 -9.59
N PRO A 441 4.52 -20.71 -8.49
CA PRO A 441 4.14 -21.61 -7.40
C PRO A 441 2.66 -21.46 -7.04
N VAL A 442 1.94 -22.59 -6.96
CA VAL A 442 0.55 -22.65 -6.52
C VAL A 442 0.46 -22.45 -5.00
N ALA A 443 -0.57 -21.75 -4.53
CA ALA A 443 -0.81 -21.54 -3.11
C ALA A 443 -1.15 -22.84 -2.37
N HIS A 444 -0.18 -23.42 -1.67
CA HIS A 444 -0.42 -24.54 -0.76
C HIS A 444 -1.13 -24.07 0.51
N GLN A 445 -2.46 -24.16 0.44
CA GLN A 445 -3.42 -24.23 1.53
C GLN A 445 -2.83 -24.74 2.85
N THR A 446 -2.89 -23.93 3.92
CA THR A 446 -2.58 -24.32 5.30
C THR A 446 -3.59 -25.32 5.91
N TYR A 447 -4.62 -25.71 5.15
CA TYR A 447 -5.76 -26.54 5.57
C TYR A 447 -5.39 -28.01 5.91
N ASN A 448 -4.14 -28.42 5.67
CA ASN A 448 -3.71 -29.82 5.82
C ASN A 448 -3.05 -30.15 7.18
N ALA A 449 -2.33 -29.21 7.81
CA ALA A 449 -1.45 -29.54 8.94
C ALA A 449 -2.22 -30.13 10.13
N GLU A 450 -3.28 -29.44 10.55
CA GLU A 450 -4.23 -29.89 11.57
C GLU A 450 -4.91 -31.21 11.17
N GLN A 451 -5.30 -31.39 9.90
CA GLN A 451 -5.91 -32.64 9.42
C GLN A 451 -4.93 -33.82 9.39
N ILE A 452 -3.66 -33.60 9.09
CA ILE A 452 -2.63 -34.65 9.10
C ILE A 452 -2.39 -35.08 10.55
N CYS A 453 -2.06 -34.13 11.42
CA CYS A 453 -1.80 -34.42 12.83
C CYS A 453 -3.05 -34.97 13.57
N SER A 454 -4.29 -34.60 13.18
CA SER A 454 -5.52 -35.10 13.80
C SER A 454 -5.96 -36.50 13.34
N ARG A 455 -5.63 -36.92 12.12
CA ARG A 455 -6.08 -38.21 11.56
C ARG A 455 -5.30 -39.41 12.13
N HIS A 456 -4.10 -39.18 12.67
CA HIS A 456 -3.27 -40.25 13.21
C HIS A 456 -3.72 -40.59 14.64
N GLN A 457 -4.54 -41.65 14.75
CA GLN A 457 -5.18 -42.08 16.00
C GLN A 457 -4.17 -42.32 17.14
N ALA A 458 -4.51 -41.74 18.30
CA ALA A 458 -3.68 -41.57 19.50
C ALA A 458 -2.41 -40.74 19.22
N GLY A 459 -2.36 -39.53 19.82
CA GLY A 459 -1.31 -38.54 19.63
C GLY A 459 0.10 -39.09 19.88
N ARG A 460 0.77 -39.46 18.80
CA ARG A 460 2.16 -39.94 18.82
C ARG A 460 3.04 -38.84 18.23
N ASN A 461 3.85 -38.26 19.10
CA ASN A 461 4.77 -37.19 18.72
C ASN A 461 5.74 -37.70 17.65
N GLY A 462 5.81 -37.02 16.50
CA GLY A 462 6.48 -37.58 15.32
C GLY A 462 6.48 -36.66 14.11
N ILE A 463 7.24 -37.06 13.09
CA ILE A 463 7.44 -36.30 11.85
C ILE A 463 6.65 -36.91 10.69
N TYR A 464 5.96 -36.06 9.92
CA TYR A 464 5.04 -36.41 8.83
C TYR A 464 5.21 -35.44 7.65
N GLY A 465 5.40 -35.95 6.43
CA GLY A 465 5.42 -35.12 5.20
C GLY A 465 4.01 -34.63 4.79
N ASP A 466 3.91 -33.48 4.12
CA ASP A 466 2.63 -33.08 3.51
C ASP A 466 2.30 -33.96 2.30
N ARG A 467 1.07 -34.49 2.29
CA ARG A 467 0.61 -35.41 1.25
C ARG A 467 0.43 -34.74 -0.12
N ARG A 468 0.52 -33.41 -0.26
CA ARG A 468 0.34 -32.67 -1.53
C ARG A 468 1.58 -31.88 -1.96
N ASN A 469 2.51 -31.59 -1.05
CA ASN A 469 3.74 -30.85 -1.32
C ASN A 469 4.92 -31.56 -0.65
N CYS A 470 5.70 -32.27 -1.47
CA CYS A 470 6.85 -33.03 -1.00
C CYS A 470 7.91 -32.16 -0.29
N SER A 471 7.98 -30.85 -0.52
CA SER A 471 8.93 -29.95 0.16
C SER A 471 8.43 -29.41 1.51
N ILE A 472 7.34 -29.94 2.07
CA ILE A 472 6.79 -29.55 3.39
C ILE A 472 6.72 -30.78 4.30
N PHE A 473 7.06 -30.60 5.58
CA PHE A 473 6.82 -31.60 6.63
C PHE A 473 6.40 -30.96 7.95
N TYR A 474 5.85 -31.77 8.84
CA TYR A 474 5.26 -31.39 10.11
C TYR A 474 5.88 -32.20 11.24
N PHE A 475 6.18 -31.55 12.37
CA PHE A 475 6.29 -32.24 13.65
C PHE A 475 4.93 -32.10 14.35
N CYS A 476 4.23 -33.22 14.56
CA CYS A 476 3.00 -33.26 15.34
C CYS A 476 3.31 -33.59 16.80
N GLU A 477 2.59 -32.99 17.73
CA GLU A 477 2.65 -33.26 19.17
C GLU A 477 1.23 -33.32 19.74
N GLY A 478 0.93 -34.35 20.55
CA GLY A 478 -0.31 -34.46 21.29
C GLY A 478 -0.05 -34.43 22.80
N ASP A 479 -0.96 -33.81 23.56
CA ASP A 479 -0.99 -33.93 25.01
C ASP A 479 -2.05 -34.95 25.49
N ASP A 480 -2.02 -35.27 26.78
CA ASP A 480 -2.96 -36.21 27.42
C ASP A 480 -4.41 -35.70 27.48
N LEU A 481 -4.68 -34.49 26.99
CA LEU A 481 -5.99 -33.83 26.92
C LEU A 481 -6.54 -33.76 25.47
N ASN A 482 -5.84 -34.34 24.50
CA ASN A 482 -6.08 -34.23 23.04
C ASN A 482 -5.94 -32.81 22.47
N ALA A 483 -5.24 -31.90 23.15
CA ALA A 483 -4.82 -30.65 22.51
C ALA A 483 -3.68 -30.95 21.53
N LEU A 484 -3.89 -30.60 20.26
CA LEU A 484 -2.99 -30.94 19.17
C LEU A 484 -2.09 -29.74 18.84
N ARG A 485 -0.78 -29.91 18.96
CA ARG A 485 0.23 -28.94 18.51
C ARG A 485 0.93 -29.45 17.27
N TYR A 486 1.33 -28.54 16.39
CA TYR A 486 2.13 -28.88 15.24
C TYR A 486 3.06 -27.74 14.82
N HIS A 487 4.26 -28.10 14.39
CA HIS A 487 5.25 -27.17 13.85
C HIS A 487 5.51 -27.50 12.38
N ILE A 488 5.46 -26.48 11.52
CA ILE A 488 5.60 -26.61 10.07
C ILE A 488 7.05 -26.34 9.66
N PHE A 489 7.63 -27.27 8.91
CA PHE A 489 8.97 -27.19 8.36
C PHE A 489 8.95 -27.28 6.84
N PHE A 490 9.97 -26.70 6.22
CA PHE A 490 10.11 -26.61 4.78
C PHE A 490 11.49 -27.15 4.38
N CYS A 491 11.52 -27.98 3.35
CA CYS A 491 12.78 -28.36 2.72
C CYS A 491 13.39 -27.18 1.93
N PRO A 492 14.70 -27.18 1.70
CA PRO A 492 15.38 -26.53 0.59
C PRO A 492 14.56 -26.33 -0.69
N PRO A 493 14.77 -25.21 -1.39
CA PRO A 493 14.50 -25.13 -2.81
C PRO A 493 15.18 -26.29 -3.55
N GLY A 494 14.39 -27.21 -4.11
CA GLY A 494 14.85 -28.32 -4.93
C GLY A 494 14.98 -29.70 -4.25
N LEU A 495 14.73 -29.83 -2.94
CA LEU A 495 14.66 -31.13 -2.26
C LEU A 495 13.23 -31.45 -1.76
N GLU A 496 13.01 -32.73 -1.48
CA GLU A 496 11.75 -33.33 -1.04
C GLU A 496 11.95 -34.08 0.28
N PHE A 497 10.94 -34.07 1.16
CA PHE A 497 10.99 -34.77 2.44
C PHE A 497 10.81 -36.28 2.24
N SER A 498 11.90 -37.02 2.43
CA SER A 498 11.90 -38.47 2.40
C SER A 498 11.36 -39.02 3.73
N MET A 499 10.17 -39.63 3.69
CA MET A 499 9.62 -40.41 4.81
C MET A 499 10.49 -41.64 5.18
N GLU A 500 11.31 -42.11 4.23
CA GLU A 500 12.17 -43.29 4.37
C GLU A 500 13.47 -42.96 5.12
N ALA A 501 14.03 -41.76 4.90
CA ALA A 501 15.25 -41.28 5.54
C ALA A 501 15.02 -40.13 6.55
N CYS A 502 13.77 -39.76 6.82
CA CYS A 502 13.33 -38.71 7.75
C CYS A 502 14.07 -37.37 7.60
N THR A 503 14.37 -37.03 6.35
CA THR A 503 15.29 -35.94 5.94
C THR A 503 14.79 -35.32 4.64
N CYS A 504 15.27 -34.12 4.30
CA CYS A 504 15.09 -33.58 2.96
C CYS A 504 16.20 -34.12 2.03
N ASP A 505 15.81 -34.78 0.94
CA ASP A 505 16.70 -35.44 -0.02
C ASP A 505 16.28 -35.12 -1.47
N TRP A 506 17.06 -35.55 -2.46
CA TRP A 506 16.80 -35.27 -3.86
C TRP A 506 15.50 -35.94 -4.36
N PRO A 507 14.72 -35.29 -5.25
CA PRO A 507 13.47 -35.85 -5.76
C PRO A 507 13.68 -37.21 -6.43
N THR A 508 13.12 -38.28 -5.84
CA THR A 508 13.24 -39.65 -6.38
C THR A 508 12.23 -39.98 -7.48
N GLY A 509 11.45 -38.99 -7.92
CA GLY A 509 10.38 -39.15 -8.92
C GLY A 509 9.15 -39.92 -8.43
N ARG A 510 9.12 -40.30 -7.14
CA ARG A 510 7.95 -40.90 -6.47
C ARG A 510 7.04 -39.77 -5.94
N SER A 511 5.72 -39.93 -6.06
CA SER A 511 4.77 -38.90 -5.62
C SER A 511 4.64 -38.84 -4.10
N CYS A 512 4.32 -37.66 -3.56
CA CYS A 512 4.09 -37.39 -2.12
C CYS A 512 2.92 -38.19 -1.51
N HIS A 513 2.22 -38.98 -2.32
CA HIS A 513 1.07 -39.81 -1.94
C HIS A 513 1.51 -41.22 -1.49
N THR A 514 2.47 -41.33 -0.57
CA THR A 514 2.73 -42.60 0.12
C THR A 514 1.53 -42.94 1.00
N THR A 515 0.79 -43.99 0.64
CA THR A 515 -0.43 -44.44 1.33
C THR A 515 -0.16 -45.29 2.57
N SER A 516 1.10 -45.44 2.98
CA SER A 516 1.50 -46.09 4.23
C SER A 516 1.43 -45.09 5.39
N ASP A 517 0.75 -45.48 6.48
CA ASP A 517 0.74 -44.70 7.74
C ASP A 517 2.04 -44.92 8.56
N THR A 518 3.17 -44.90 7.87
CA THR A 518 4.53 -44.96 8.41
C THR A 518 4.95 -43.57 8.87
N PHE A 519 4.96 -43.37 10.19
CA PHE A 519 5.56 -42.21 10.84
C PHE A 519 7.06 -42.41 11.03
N CYS A 520 7.83 -41.32 11.12
CA CYS A 520 9.28 -41.40 11.34
C CYS A 520 9.64 -42.03 12.70
N VAL A 521 10.11 -43.28 12.67
CA VAL A 521 10.70 -43.98 13.82
C VAL A 521 12.19 -44.19 13.53
N SER A 522 13.06 -43.77 14.46
CA SER A 522 14.50 -43.98 14.32
C SER A 522 14.84 -45.47 14.42
N HIS A 523 15.10 -46.11 13.29
CA HIS A 523 15.88 -47.34 13.24
C HIS A 523 17.35 -46.96 13.13
N ALA A 524 18.14 -47.26 14.17
CA ALA A 524 19.58 -47.13 14.11
C ALA A 524 20.11 -48.03 12.98
N SER A 525 20.75 -47.44 11.96
CA SER A 525 21.24 -48.20 10.81
C SER A 525 22.26 -49.26 11.25
N PRO A 526 22.10 -50.54 10.84
CA PRO A 526 23.10 -51.56 11.11
C PRO A 526 24.45 -51.21 10.48
N ALA A 527 25.54 -51.42 11.23
CA ALA A 527 26.89 -51.15 10.76
C ALA A 527 27.42 -52.30 9.88
N THR A 528 27.37 -52.15 8.55
CA THR A 528 27.99 -53.12 7.64
C THR A 528 28.62 -52.50 6.38
N THR A 529 29.95 -52.59 6.33
CA THR A 529 30.83 -52.80 5.14
C THR A 529 30.53 -52.11 3.80
N THR A 530 31.51 -51.32 3.36
CA THR A 530 31.76 -50.93 1.97
C THR A 530 31.87 -52.11 0.99
N THR A 531 31.33 -51.92 -0.22
CA THR A 531 31.85 -52.51 -1.47
C THR A 531 31.90 -51.44 -2.56
N THR A 532 33.02 -51.36 -3.28
CA THR A 532 33.32 -50.26 -4.20
C THR A 532 32.90 -50.57 -5.63
N THR A 533 31.95 -49.82 -6.18
CA THR A 533 31.74 -49.68 -7.63
C THR A 533 31.50 -48.21 -7.98
N THR A 534 32.13 -47.73 -9.05
CA THR A 534 32.08 -46.32 -9.49
C THR A 534 31.31 -46.15 -10.80
N PRO A 535 30.12 -45.53 -10.79
CA PRO A 535 29.53 -44.93 -11.97
C PRO A 535 30.16 -43.57 -12.28
N ILE A 536 30.07 -43.14 -13.54
CA ILE A 536 30.62 -41.86 -14.04
C ILE A 536 29.74 -40.69 -13.56
N PRO A 537 30.29 -39.52 -13.18
CA PRO A 537 29.49 -38.37 -12.77
C PRO A 537 28.63 -37.83 -13.94
N PRO A 538 27.32 -37.62 -13.76
CA PRO A 538 26.55 -36.80 -14.68
C PRO A 538 27.02 -35.34 -14.59
N THR A 539 27.06 -34.64 -15.72
CA THR A 539 27.54 -33.25 -15.78
C THR A 539 26.56 -32.30 -15.08
N TYR A 540 26.99 -31.69 -13.96
CA TYR A 540 26.21 -30.72 -13.20
C TYR A 540 25.92 -29.43 -14.01
N PRO A 541 24.68 -28.90 -13.97
CA PRO A 541 24.40 -27.53 -14.40
C PRO A 541 25.08 -26.51 -13.48
N THR A 542 25.74 -25.50 -14.05
CA THR A 542 26.53 -24.50 -13.31
C THR A 542 25.71 -23.38 -12.67
N ASN A 543 24.59 -23.70 -12.03
CA ASN A 543 23.78 -22.77 -11.23
C ASN A 543 23.16 -23.50 -10.02
N ILE A 544 23.71 -23.26 -8.82
CA ILE A 544 23.25 -23.88 -7.56
C ILE A 544 22.52 -22.82 -6.70
N PRO A 545 21.25 -23.02 -6.30
CA PRO A 545 20.55 -22.15 -5.35
C PRO A 545 21.19 -22.15 -3.94
N GLN A 546 21.08 -21.04 -3.21
CA GLN A 546 21.92 -20.75 -2.04
C GLN A 546 21.45 -21.31 -0.67
N SER A 547 20.57 -22.32 -0.57
CA SER A 547 20.02 -22.77 0.74
C SER A 547 19.56 -24.24 0.81
N ALA A 548 19.89 -24.94 1.90
CA ALA A 548 19.43 -26.31 2.19
C ALA A 548 19.47 -26.72 3.69
N MET A 549 18.55 -27.63 4.04
CA MET A 549 18.20 -28.29 5.31
C MET A 549 17.81 -29.74 4.94
N ILE A 550 17.70 -30.78 5.77
CA ILE A 550 17.98 -31.12 7.17
C ILE A 550 18.14 -32.64 7.17
N ALA A 551 18.96 -33.24 8.05
CA ALA A 551 18.94 -34.68 8.30
C ALA A 551 18.87 -35.02 9.80
N LEU A 552 18.11 -36.05 10.16
CA LEU A 552 17.95 -36.50 11.55
C LEU A 552 18.87 -37.67 11.91
N ASN A 553 19.45 -37.59 13.11
CA ASN A 553 19.99 -38.73 13.85
C ASN A 553 19.51 -38.57 15.30
N GLY A 554 18.54 -39.38 15.73
CA GLY A 554 17.86 -39.18 17.01
C GLY A 554 18.05 -40.32 18.00
N LEU A 555 18.31 -39.96 19.27
CA LEU A 555 17.77 -40.65 20.44
C LEU A 555 17.97 -39.77 21.69
N GLY A 556 16.89 -39.53 22.44
CA GLY A 556 16.97 -38.93 23.77
C GLY A 556 17.19 -40.00 24.84
N GLN A 557 18.04 -39.71 25.83
CA GLN A 557 18.19 -40.56 27.02
C GLN A 557 18.42 -39.71 28.28
N LEU A 558 17.76 -40.11 29.36
CA LEU A 558 18.04 -39.69 30.73
C LEU A 558 19.01 -40.68 31.39
N LEU A 559 19.63 -40.24 32.50
CA LEU A 559 20.67 -40.92 33.30
C LEU A 559 22.10 -40.76 32.75
N GLY A 560 23.09 -40.78 33.65
CA GLY A 560 24.47 -40.38 33.34
C GLY A 560 25.54 -41.17 34.12
N THR A 561 26.55 -40.44 34.61
CA THR A 561 27.84 -40.86 35.22
C THR A 561 29.07 -40.87 34.28
N SER A 562 30.08 -40.11 34.70
CA SER A 562 31.53 -40.22 34.41
C SER A 562 32.02 -40.67 33.02
N GLY A 563 32.39 -39.69 32.18
CA GLY A 563 33.31 -39.85 31.04
C GLY A 563 33.73 -38.47 30.50
N SER A 564 35.03 -38.22 30.27
CA SER A 564 35.53 -36.87 29.97
C SER A 564 35.77 -36.61 28.48
N SER A 565 34.84 -35.92 27.81
CA SER A 565 35.10 -35.23 26.53
C SER A 565 34.00 -34.21 26.18
N SER A 566 34.38 -32.93 26.12
CA SER A 566 33.55 -31.76 25.70
C SER A 566 32.32 -31.44 26.56
N PRO A 567 31.97 -30.14 26.76
CA PRO A 567 30.76 -29.76 27.48
C PRO A 567 29.53 -29.97 26.59
N ILE A 568 28.68 -30.91 26.98
CA ILE A 568 27.40 -31.21 26.30
C ILE A 568 26.48 -29.99 26.42
N PHE A 569 25.90 -29.55 25.30
CA PHE A 569 24.90 -28.48 25.29
C PHE A 569 23.66 -28.89 26.10
N ASP A 570 23.41 -28.22 27.21
CA ASP A 570 22.23 -28.46 28.05
C ASP A 570 21.07 -27.51 27.66
N CYS A 571 19.85 -28.06 27.61
CA CYS A 571 18.61 -27.32 27.47
C CYS A 571 18.08 -26.78 28.81
N ASN A 572 18.53 -27.29 29.96
CA ASN A 572 18.08 -26.83 31.27
C ASN A 572 18.23 -25.31 31.47
N GLY A 573 17.18 -24.65 31.96
CA GLY A 573 17.14 -23.21 32.18
C GLY A 573 17.02 -22.35 30.90
N ARG A 574 16.84 -22.95 29.73
CA ARG A 574 16.53 -22.24 28.46
C ARG A 574 15.03 -22.01 28.28
N ARG A 575 14.61 -21.65 27.07
CA ARG A 575 13.20 -21.60 26.64
C ARG A 575 12.98 -22.62 25.53
N SER A 576 11.72 -22.89 25.18
CA SER A 576 11.41 -23.67 23.99
C SER A 576 11.86 -22.93 22.74
N GLY A 577 12.62 -23.59 21.86
CA GLY A 577 13.25 -22.95 20.70
C GLY A 577 14.44 -23.71 20.15
N LEU A 578 14.98 -23.20 19.02
CA LEU A 578 16.14 -23.74 18.33
C LEU A 578 17.44 -23.07 18.80
N TYR A 579 18.49 -23.86 18.93
CA TYR A 579 19.80 -23.45 19.45
C TYR A 579 20.93 -24.13 18.67
N ARG A 580 21.89 -23.37 18.12
CA ARG A 580 23.10 -23.94 17.51
C ARG A 580 24.00 -24.57 18.57
N ASP A 581 24.74 -25.62 18.18
CA ASP A 581 25.88 -26.06 19.00
C ASP A 581 27.00 -24.99 19.04
N MET A 582 27.77 -24.99 20.13
CA MET A 582 28.79 -23.99 20.40
C MET A 582 30.15 -24.32 19.76
N TYR A 583 30.35 -25.57 19.31
CA TYR A 583 31.62 -26.10 18.82
C TYR A 583 31.53 -26.63 17.39
N ASP A 584 30.37 -27.16 16.99
CA ASP A 584 30.07 -27.64 15.65
C ASP A 584 28.91 -26.86 15.03
N CYS A 585 29.23 -25.87 14.19
CA CYS A 585 28.24 -25.05 13.50
C CYS A 585 27.28 -25.85 12.58
N THR A 586 27.57 -27.13 12.27
CA THR A 586 26.65 -27.98 11.50
C THR A 586 25.54 -28.58 12.36
N LYS A 587 25.66 -28.54 13.70
CA LYS A 587 24.67 -29.09 14.63
C LYS A 587 23.79 -28.01 15.26
N PHE A 588 22.53 -28.38 15.50
CA PHE A 588 21.62 -27.57 16.30
C PHE A 588 20.63 -28.46 17.07
N TYR A 589 20.00 -27.86 18.06
CA TYR A 589 19.18 -28.51 19.06
C TYR A 589 17.82 -27.83 19.13
N PHE A 590 16.74 -28.61 19.18
CA PHE A 590 15.44 -28.11 19.62
C PHE A 590 15.28 -28.43 21.11
N CYS A 591 15.12 -27.40 21.93
CA CYS A 591 14.69 -27.55 23.32
C CYS A 591 13.16 -27.37 23.37
N THR A 592 12.45 -28.24 24.08
CA THR A 592 11.01 -28.09 24.38
C THR A 592 10.65 -28.71 25.73
N THR A 593 9.53 -28.36 26.34
CA THR A 593 9.11 -28.86 27.65
C THR A 593 8.75 -30.35 27.60
N ASN A 594 9.10 -31.11 28.65
CA ASN A 594 8.38 -32.35 28.91
C ASN A 594 6.97 -32.04 29.42
N ASN A 595 6.05 -33.01 29.31
CA ASN A 595 4.65 -32.85 29.73
C ASN A 595 4.46 -32.99 31.26
N GLN A 596 5.38 -32.44 32.06
CA GLN A 596 5.32 -32.39 33.53
C GLN A 596 5.61 -30.97 34.03
N PRO A 597 4.58 -30.15 34.32
CA PRO A 597 4.73 -28.72 34.64
C PRO A 597 5.53 -28.37 35.92
N SER A 598 5.96 -29.36 36.69
CA SER A 598 6.57 -29.22 38.02
C SER A 598 8.08 -29.45 38.07
N ASP A 599 8.69 -29.94 36.99
CA ASP A 599 10.11 -30.34 36.95
C ASP A 599 11.00 -29.23 36.36
N GLY A 600 10.65 -28.73 35.16
CA GLY A 600 11.38 -27.66 34.48
C GLY A 600 12.51 -28.12 33.56
N THR A 601 12.82 -29.43 33.48
CA THR A 601 13.69 -29.97 32.43
C THR A 601 13.09 -29.79 31.04
N LEU A 602 13.93 -29.33 30.11
CA LEU A 602 13.60 -29.23 28.69
C LEU A 602 14.18 -30.45 27.95
N LEU A 603 13.32 -31.18 27.23
CA LEU A 603 13.71 -32.23 26.29
C LEU A 603 14.56 -31.63 25.17
N ARG A 604 15.65 -32.32 24.83
CA ARG A 604 16.57 -31.96 23.75
C ARG A 604 16.40 -32.93 22.57
N TYR A 605 16.22 -32.38 21.37
CA TYR A 605 16.25 -33.10 20.10
C TYR A 605 17.42 -32.61 19.24
N ASP A 606 18.18 -33.54 18.68
CA ASP A 606 19.42 -33.28 17.94
C ASP A 606 19.20 -33.29 16.43
N PHE A 607 19.74 -32.28 15.75
CA PHE A 607 19.65 -32.12 14.30
C PHE A 607 21.02 -31.77 13.69
N ILE A 608 21.23 -32.21 12.45
CA ILE A 608 22.44 -31.91 11.70
C ILE A 608 22.07 -31.27 10.36
N CYS A 609 22.75 -30.19 10.00
CA CYS A 609 22.66 -29.56 8.69
C CYS A 609 23.22 -30.49 7.59
N PRO A 610 22.73 -30.40 6.35
CA PRO A 610 23.31 -31.11 5.22
C PRO A 610 24.78 -30.73 4.99
N THR A 611 25.53 -31.60 4.33
CA THR A 611 26.96 -31.40 4.04
C THR A 611 27.21 -30.03 3.37
N ASN A 612 28.17 -29.26 3.91
CA ASN A 612 28.53 -27.88 3.54
C ASN A 612 27.57 -26.76 4.04
N TYR A 613 26.57 -27.09 4.86
CA TYR A 613 25.68 -26.12 5.49
C TYR A 613 25.92 -26.00 6.99
N ALA A 614 25.71 -24.80 7.54
CA ALA A 614 25.86 -24.46 8.95
C ALA A 614 24.59 -23.77 9.46
N PHE A 615 24.20 -24.01 10.73
CA PHE A 615 22.99 -23.42 11.28
C PHE A 615 23.16 -21.94 11.61
N SER A 616 22.21 -21.13 11.18
CA SER A 616 22.18 -19.68 11.29
C SER A 616 21.20 -19.25 12.37
N MET A 617 21.71 -18.70 13.47
CA MET A 617 20.87 -18.13 14.55
C MET A 617 20.11 -16.86 14.14
N THR A 618 20.35 -16.34 12.92
CA THR A 618 19.68 -15.14 12.39
C THR A 618 18.45 -15.50 11.56
N THR A 619 18.46 -16.64 10.85
CA THR A 619 17.34 -17.10 10.00
C THR A 619 16.69 -18.40 10.49
N CYS A 620 17.27 -19.01 11.54
CA CYS A 620 16.86 -20.26 12.17
C CYS A 620 16.85 -21.45 11.18
N ARG A 621 17.81 -21.46 10.25
CA ARG A 621 17.95 -22.42 9.14
C ARG A 621 19.41 -22.79 8.92
N CYS A 622 19.66 -23.89 8.22
CA CYS A 622 20.97 -24.25 7.69
C CYS A 622 21.26 -23.45 6.41
N GLU A 623 22.44 -22.82 6.36
CA GLU A 623 22.88 -21.91 5.29
C GLU A 623 24.29 -22.29 4.80
N LEU A 624 24.59 -22.00 3.52
CA LEU A 624 25.87 -22.39 2.89
C LEU A 624 27.06 -21.72 3.60
N GLY A 625 28.01 -22.52 4.08
CA GLY A 625 28.97 -22.12 5.11
C GLY A 625 30.04 -21.09 4.68
N GLN A 626 29.73 -19.79 4.73
CA GLN A 626 30.73 -18.72 4.66
C GLN A 626 31.38 -18.44 6.03
N SER A 627 32.43 -19.20 6.37
CA SER A 627 33.48 -18.84 7.34
C SER A 627 33.08 -18.25 8.71
N HIS A 628 31.89 -18.55 9.23
CA HIS A 628 31.47 -18.08 10.55
C HIS A 628 32.07 -18.96 11.66
N THR A 629 32.88 -18.35 12.53
CA THR A 629 33.44 -19.01 13.71
C THR A 629 32.36 -19.27 14.77
N CYS A 630 32.23 -20.53 15.21
CA CYS A 630 31.10 -20.97 16.04
C CYS A 630 31.02 -20.28 17.41
N HIS A 631 32.15 -19.74 17.91
CA HIS A 631 32.30 -19.13 19.22
C HIS A 631 31.69 -17.73 19.39
N THR A 632 31.07 -17.15 18.36
CA THR A 632 30.33 -15.88 18.48
C THR A 632 28.99 -16.07 19.21
N LEU A 633 29.04 -16.05 20.55
CA LEU A 633 27.86 -16.10 21.44
C LEU A 633 27.03 -14.81 21.40
N THR A 634 26.34 -14.56 20.29
CA THR A 634 25.24 -13.58 20.25
C THR A 634 23.99 -14.19 20.88
N LYS A 635 23.44 -13.55 21.93
CA LYS A 635 22.21 -13.96 22.62
C LYS A 635 20.95 -13.70 21.78
N THR A 636 20.80 -14.44 20.69
CA THR A 636 19.57 -14.50 19.88
C THR A 636 19.13 -15.95 19.82
N ASP A 637 18.30 -16.35 20.78
CA ASP A 637 17.63 -17.64 20.79
C ASP A 637 16.61 -17.69 19.64
N CYS A 638 16.58 -18.77 18.86
CA CYS A 638 15.53 -18.97 17.85
C CYS A 638 14.25 -19.47 18.53
N LEU A 639 13.61 -18.57 19.28
CA LEU A 639 12.31 -18.80 19.91
C LEU A 639 11.27 -19.11 18.82
N LEU A 640 10.57 -20.23 18.97
CA LEU A 640 9.36 -20.48 18.18
C LEU A 640 8.23 -19.58 18.71
N LEU A 641 7.42 -19.06 17.77
CA LEU A 641 6.13 -18.42 18.03
C LEU A 641 5.04 -19.47 18.23
#